data_AF-A0A8H5XMY1-F1
#
_entry.id   AF-A0A8H5XMY1-F1
#
_cell.length_a   1.000
_cell.length_b   1.000
_cell.length_c   1.000
_cell.angle_alpha   90.00
_cell.angle_beta   90.00
_cell.angle_gamma   90.00
#
_symmetry.space_group_name_H-M   'P 1'
#
loop_
_entity.id
_entity.type
_entity.pdbx_description
1 polymer ?
#
loop_
_entity_poly.entity_id
_entity_poly.type
_entity_poly.pdbx_seq_one_letter_code
_entity_poly.pdbx_strand_id
1 'polypeptide(L)'
;MAPYLYSPLPEGSIRLLRITPHPDKNSPVQCELFNFVLSDSESTYPYEALSYVWGSAEKPLSIVVNDLKFLVGTNLHAALVHLRHGSLERVIWIDAICINQGDTLEKGQQVQSMAEIYTKASCVVVWLGSASTTSDQALDNIREAALRNSTEGKDQKGIFQLLERPWFQRIWPLVRSVTYLIRGAIFRPRHVTKQSSRFSLDIRPLSELAEMYHTRKATERHDKVYALLGMSSDDPSEAGLYVDYTIPWSQVFHRLVKYVLSQSVSVKTWSDRELAVIDGKGLVLGEVSSVQRDPAWEDSQEVTIAWKNAYVEAGRMSSWAVQASAKSIQAGDIVCLLQGASRPTIIRLCHPYWAVVMISVPPTDAIARNGKGIEWSEILQSVTRFSHSFVLVWDWEMHPNESLGDQETKYEELMVKEMQKGSMTDRLYIIAILANIGFVLQDLERHAEAEKYVRRSLRNFEKALKNVDNSNPASNSRSGTKTGAYIAAIAEALLGVEGGWLPLRWASEDGYDLTIKLMLENVDPNMKNEAGRTPLSWASSHGYEALVNLLLGIEIVDPDARDEKGWTPLLWAASKGHERIVKLLLDTKKVDPNAKEKADETRRTRRTPLLLAAEGGHEAVVRMLLDTNVVDLSASAETGEASLLWAVKNGHAGVVQLLLETGKIVPDAAEESEIEDESGRTPLMWAANNQHHDVVKLLLDTGRVDLEARDKCRRTAISLAAENGNDEIVKLLLSTNKADPDAADKDGRTPLILAAEGGFEKVVQLLLDTNKVNTSLKDNRGRTPLSSAAKNGHEAIVSMLAERNELSFQDLQRQILAPPKHEEFLNIRDEDYFDHRCQQLFSHLRQWTLRFSKFSDMRSALLTSEIRDQEVIDRLDNVILDGSDVDMYLRDRVLRRDVFTSVAMSILWEFVFTRYLFGLDRETRQKLKGLEKQLVGPPSAIRRWRATTLTLLSNRDSVQNQRDHDARAVSEIIFQTLCAILPPPSYLESQLVSGLWQVTKKAVEVSVEMRSQKAEYMVLPPLQPEYDSNGDLANLVSFNAALMNERGDSATLTNEEYEAQDSKVRIVLFPLVVKKGGDYGDGDDEIVVYPAQVLVAPKRSEKKNVEVSS
;
A
#
# COMPACT_ATOMS: atom_id res chain seq x y z
N MET A 1 -68.46 -29.21 -34.85
CA MET A 1 -67.25 -29.45 -35.65
C MET A 1 -66.37 -30.40 -34.86
N ALA A 2 -65.94 -31.51 -35.45
CA ALA A 2 -65.02 -32.41 -34.77
C ALA A 2 -63.71 -31.65 -34.46
N PRO A 3 -63.19 -31.68 -33.23
CA PRO A 3 -61.92 -31.04 -32.91
C PRO A 3 -60.79 -31.69 -33.70
N TYR A 4 -59.80 -30.89 -34.11
CA TYR A 4 -58.59 -31.41 -34.77
C TYR A 4 -57.89 -32.38 -33.81
N LEU A 5 -57.75 -33.65 -34.21
CA LEU A 5 -57.10 -34.69 -33.41
C LEU A 5 -55.60 -34.68 -33.72
N TYR A 6 -54.79 -34.31 -32.73
CA TYR A 6 -53.34 -34.41 -32.82
C TYR A 6 -52.89 -35.88 -32.82
N SER A 7 -51.91 -36.21 -33.65
CA SER A 7 -51.18 -37.47 -33.56
C SER A 7 -50.29 -37.48 -32.30
N PRO A 8 -50.14 -38.62 -31.59
CA PRO A 8 -49.29 -38.69 -30.40
C PRO A 8 -47.85 -38.30 -30.73
N LEU A 9 -47.24 -37.47 -29.88
CA LEU A 9 -45.88 -36.95 -30.09
C LEU A 9 -44.84 -37.92 -29.52
N PRO A 10 -43.85 -38.38 -30.31
CA PRO A 10 -42.75 -39.19 -29.79
C PRO A 10 -41.89 -38.40 -28.78
N GLU A 11 -41.32 -39.09 -27.80
CA GLU A 11 -40.46 -38.51 -26.77
C GLU A 11 -39.23 -37.82 -27.42
N GLY A 12 -38.90 -36.59 -26.98
CA GLY A 12 -37.81 -35.78 -27.56
C GLY A 12 -38.10 -35.12 -28.92
N SER A 13 -39.35 -35.15 -29.40
CA SER A 13 -39.76 -34.51 -30.66
C SER A 13 -40.61 -33.27 -30.45
N ILE A 14 -40.67 -32.40 -31.47
CA ILE A 14 -41.55 -31.22 -31.57
C ILE A 14 -42.43 -31.33 -32.81
N ARG A 15 -43.51 -30.55 -32.89
CA ARG A 15 -44.24 -30.37 -34.16
C ARG A 15 -43.84 -29.05 -34.82
N LEU A 16 -43.78 -29.04 -36.14
CA LEU A 16 -43.54 -27.84 -36.94
C LEU A 16 -44.71 -27.62 -37.90
N LEU A 17 -45.02 -26.35 -38.14
CA LEU A 17 -46.08 -25.92 -39.05
C LEU A 17 -45.46 -25.50 -40.39
N ARG A 18 -45.82 -26.20 -41.47
CA ARG A 18 -45.48 -25.78 -42.83
C ARG A 18 -46.63 -24.97 -43.41
N ILE A 19 -46.37 -23.71 -43.76
CA ILE A 19 -47.32 -22.81 -44.42
C ILE A 19 -47.15 -22.95 -45.94
N THR A 20 -48.22 -23.29 -46.65
CA THR A 20 -48.15 -23.42 -48.12
C THR A 20 -48.20 -22.05 -48.81
N PRO A 21 -47.42 -21.85 -49.87
CA PRO A 21 -47.44 -20.60 -50.60
C PRO A 21 -48.72 -20.45 -51.43
N HIS A 22 -49.22 -19.23 -51.53
CA HIS A 22 -50.34 -18.93 -52.43
C HIS A 22 -50.20 -17.51 -52.99
N PRO A 23 -50.32 -17.30 -54.32
CA PRO A 23 -50.10 -16.00 -54.94
C PRO A 23 -51.12 -14.95 -54.49
N ASP A 24 -52.36 -15.36 -54.20
CA ASP A 24 -53.38 -14.50 -53.62
C ASP A 24 -53.32 -14.49 -52.09
N LYS A 25 -53.01 -13.32 -51.51
CA LYS A 25 -52.91 -13.08 -50.07
C LYS A 25 -54.26 -13.19 -49.33
N ASN A 26 -55.38 -13.09 -50.02
CA ASN A 26 -56.72 -13.16 -49.42
C ASN A 26 -57.30 -14.59 -49.41
N SER A 27 -56.64 -15.56 -50.04
CA SER A 27 -57.01 -16.97 -49.96
C SER A 27 -56.86 -17.51 -48.51
N PRO A 28 -57.64 -18.54 -48.09
CA PRO A 28 -57.49 -19.11 -46.76
C PRO A 28 -56.08 -19.69 -46.53
N VAL A 29 -55.50 -19.48 -45.35
CA VAL A 29 -54.16 -19.97 -45.01
C VAL A 29 -54.21 -21.49 -44.84
N GLN A 30 -53.52 -22.21 -45.74
CA GLN A 30 -53.36 -23.66 -45.69
C GLN A 30 -52.01 -24.02 -45.09
N CYS A 31 -52.03 -24.97 -44.16
CA CYS A 31 -50.86 -25.42 -43.44
C CYS A 31 -50.84 -26.95 -43.28
N GLU A 32 -49.65 -27.48 -43.01
CA GLU A 32 -49.45 -28.88 -42.65
C GLU A 32 -48.64 -29.01 -41.36
N LEU A 33 -49.08 -29.89 -40.46
CA LEU A 33 -48.39 -30.21 -39.21
C LEU A 33 -47.66 -31.55 -39.35
N PHE A 34 -46.36 -31.55 -39.01
CA PHE A 34 -45.53 -32.75 -39.01
C PHE A 34 -44.57 -32.77 -37.81
N ASN A 35 -44.14 -33.97 -37.43
CA ASN A 35 -43.25 -34.19 -36.29
C ASN A 35 -41.78 -34.05 -36.70
N PHE A 36 -40.97 -33.46 -35.82
CA PHE A 36 -39.54 -33.21 -36.01
C PHE A 36 -38.77 -33.57 -34.75
N VAL A 37 -37.70 -34.39 -34.87
CA VAL A 37 -36.91 -34.85 -33.72
C VAL A 37 -35.83 -33.83 -33.40
N LEU A 38 -35.75 -33.36 -32.15
CA LEU A 38 -34.66 -32.50 -31.68
C LEU A 38 -33.49 -33.38 -31.24
N SER A 39 -32.37 -33.40 -31.99
CA SER A 39 -31.13 -34.07 -31.55
C SER A 39 -30.22 -33.13 -30.76
N ASP A 40 -29.38 -33.67 -29.87
CA ASP A 40 -28.43 -32.96 -28.98
C ASP A 40 -27.19 -32.35 -29.69
N SER A 41 -27.26 -32.14 -31.01
CA SER A 41 -26.18 -31.48 -31.76
C SER A 41 -26.23 -29.94 -31.62
N GLU A 42 -25.05 -29.28 -31.61
CA GLU A 42 -24.91 -27.81 -31.49
C GLU A 42 -25.35 -26.99 -32.74
N SER A 43 -26.02 -27.60 -33.73
CA SER A 43 -26.44 -26.93 -34.98
C SER A 43 -27.88 -26.42 -34.94
N THR A 44 -28.14 -25.24 -35.53
CA THR A 44 -29.48 -24.71 -35.78
C THR A 44 -30.19 -25.47 -36.90
N TYR A 45 -31.48 -25.71 -36.74
CA TYR A 45 -32.34 -26.42 -37.68
C TYR A 45 -33.07 -25.43 -38.61
N PRO A 46 -33.42 -25.84 -39.84
CA PRO A 46 -33.97 -24.96 -40.88
C PRO A 46 -35.48 -24.71 -40.69
N TYR A 47 -35.89 -24.30 -39.49
CA TYR A 47 -37.24 -23.82 -39.20
C TYR A 47 -37.19 -22.48 -38.48
N GLU A 48 -38.19 -21.63 -38.69
CA GLU A 48 -38.33 -20.34 -37.99
C GLU A 48 -39.17 -20.49 -36.73
N ALA A 49 -39.11 -19.57 -35.76
CA ALA A 49 -40.01 -19.56 -34.60
C ALA A 49 -40.77 -18.23 -34.50
N LEU A 50 -42.08 -18.28 -34.19
CA LEU A 50 -42.92 -17.08 -34.06
C LEU A 50 -43.21 -16.73 -32.61
N SER A 51 -42.78 -15.55 -32.17
CA SER A 51 -43.22 -14.92 -30.93
C SER A 51 -44.23 -13.82 -31.23
N TYR A 52 -45.41 -13.85 -30.62
CA TYR A 52 -46.46 -12.88 -30.93
C TYR A 52 -47.28 -12.47 -29.70
N VAL A 53 -47.88 -11.28 -29.75
CA VAL A 53 -48.81 -10.81 -28.72
C VAL A 53 -50.15 -11.52 -28.88
N TRP A 54 -50.58 -12.21 -27.82
CA TRP A 54 -51.82 -12.96 -27.81
C TRP A 54 -53.01 -12.02 -28.07
N GLY A 55 -53.83 -12.35 -29.07
CA GLY A 55 -55.02 -11.57 -29.43
C GLY A 55 -56.25 -11.98 -28.60
N SER A 56 -57.33 -11.18 -28.67
CA SER A 56 -58.60 -11.51 -28.01
C SER A 56 -59.15 -12.86 -28.51
N ALA A 57 -59.55 -13.71 -27.57
CA ALA A 57 -60.12 -15.04 -27.83
C ALA A 57 -61.61 -15.00 -28.25
N GLU A 58 -62.24 -13.82 -28.26
CA GLU A 58 -63.69 -13.67 -28.42
C GLU A 58 -64.18 -13.82 -29.88
N LYS A 59 -63.28 -13.74 -30.88
CA LYS A 59 -63.61 -13.94 -32.31
C LYS A 59 -62.50 -14.74 -33.04
N PRO A 60 -62.46 -16.08 -32.86
CA PRO A 60 -61.42 -16.90 -33.49
C PRO A 60 -61.60 -16.96 -35.01
N LEU A 61 -60.49 -16.83 -35.74
CA LEU A 61 -60.42 -16.94 -37.19
C LEU A 61 -59.90 -18.32 -37.58
N SER A 62 -60.35 -18.85 -38.70
CA SER A 62 -60.01 -20.22 -39.10
C SER A 62 -58.92 -20.29 -40.15
N ILE A 63 -57.93 -21.12 -39.90
CA ILE A 63 -56.96 -21.62 -40.87
C ILE A 63 -57.28 -23.08 -41.22
N VAL A 64 -56.67 -23.62 -42.27
CA VAL A 64 -56.81 -25.04 -42.65
C VAL A 64 -55.50 -25.75 -42.37
N VAL A 65 -55.51 -26.77 -41.51
CA VAL A 65 -54.33 -27.57 -41.13
C VAL A 65 -54.62 -29.04 -41.46
N ASN A 66 -53.79 -29.68 -42.29
CA ASN A 66 -54.00 -31.04 -42.80
C ASN A 66 -55.45 -31.25 -43.31
N ASP A 67 -55.94 -30.33 -44.14
CA ASP A 67 -57.29 -30.30 -44.73
C ASP A 67 -58.47 -30.15 -43.74
N LEU A 68 -58.20 -29.88 -42.46
CA LEU A 68 -59.19 -29.65 -41.41
C LEU A 68 -59.17 -28.21 -40.90
N LYS A 69 -60.33 -27.71 -40.49
CA LYS A 69 -60.48 -26.33 -40.00
C LYS A 69 -59.91 -26.20 -38.58
N PHE A 70 -58.93 -25.33 -38.39
CA PHE A 70 -58.29 -25.04 -37.09
C PHE A 70 -58.50 -23.57 -36.70
N LEU A 71 -58.88 -23.31 -35.45
CA LEU A 71 -59.23 -21.97 -34.97
C LEU A 71 -58.02 -21.33 -34.27
N VAL A 72 -57.67 -20.10 -34.68
CA VAL A 72 -56.58 -19.31 -34.09
C VAL A 72 -57.05 -17.90 -33.70
N GLY A 73 -56.36 -17.28 -32.76
CA GLY A 73 -56.63 -15.90 -32.35
C GLY A 73 -56.40 -14.90 -33.49
N THR A 74 -57.06 -13.74 -33.41
CA THR A 74 -57.04 -12.70 -34.46
C THR A 74 -55.63 -12.22 -34.83
N ASN A 75 -54.77 -11.99 -33.83
CA ASN A 75 -53.39 -11.55 -34.04
C ASN A 75 -52.52 -12.63 -34.69
N LEU A 76 -52.70 -13.90 -34.29
CA LEU A 76 -51.96 -15.01 -34.88
C LEU A 76 -52.38 -15.25 -36.32
N HIS A 77 -53.69 -15.15 -36.61
CA HIS A 77 -54.19 -15.21 -37.99
C HIS A 77 -53.57 -14.11 -38.87
N ALA A 78 -53.55 -12.86 -38.39
CA ALA A 78 -52.95 -11.74 -39.11
C ALA A 78 -51.45 -11.95 -39.37
N ALA A 79 -50.71 -12.44 -38.37
CA ALA A 79 -49.30 -12.78 -38.52
C ALA A 79 -49.08 -13.87 -39.58
N LEU A 80 -49.87 -14.94 -39.57
CA LEU A 80 -49.78 -16.03 -40.54
C LEU A 80 -50.10 -15.59 -41.98
N VAL A 81 -51.11 -14.74 -42.17
CA VAL A 81 -51.42 -14.16 -43.48
C VAL A 81 -50.28 -13.29 -44.00
N HIS A 82 -49.61 -12.55 -43.11
CA HIS A 82 -48.48 -11.70 -43.48
C HIS A 82 -47.22 -12.52 -43.82
N LEU A 83 -46.97 -13.60 -43.08
CA LEU A 83 -45.80 -14.47 -43.26
C LEU A 83 -45.91 -15.42 -44.44
N ARG A 84 -47.14 -15.67 -44.94
CA ARG A 84 -47.37 -16.49 -46.13
C ARG A 84 -46.85 -15.77 -47.38
N HIS A 85 -45.85 -16.36 -48.02
CA HIS A 85 -45.27 -15.86 -49.26
C HIS A 85 -46.05 -16.35 -50.49
N GLY A 86 -45.94 -15.63 -51.61
CA GLY A 86 -46.69 -15.96 -52.83
C GLY A 86 -46.25 -17.24 -53.55
N SER A 87 -45.03 -17.71 -53.28
CA SER A 87 -44.34 -18.72 -54.11
C SER A 87 -43.41 -19.68 -53.35
N LEU A 88 -43.15 -19.46 -52.06
CA LEU A 88 -42.22 -20.28 -51.26
C LEU A 88 -42.92 -20.80 -50.01
N GLU A 89 -42.77 -22.10 -49.73
CA GLU A 89 -43.21 -22.69 -48.47
C GLU A 89 -42.33 -22.24 -47.30
N ARG A 90 -42.95 -22.09 -46.13
CA ARG A 90 -42.26 -21.64 -44.90
C ARG A 90 -42.55 -22.60 -43.77
N VAL A 91 -41.50 -23.08 -43.10
CA VAL A 91 -41.61 -23.96 -41.93
C VAL A 91 -41.38 -23.14 -40.68
N ILE A 92 -42.35 -23.13 -39.78
CA ILE A 92 -42.35 -22.29 -38.58
C ILE A 92 -42.89 -23.04 -37.37
N TRP A 93 -42.27 -22.81 -36.21
CA TRP A 93 -42.74 -23.27 -34.92
C TRP A 93 -43.58 -22.18 -34.25
N ILE A 94 -44.77 -22.58 -33.77
CA ILE A 94 -45.74 -21.67 -33.14
C ILE A 94 -46.38 -22.41 -31.97
N ASP A 95 -46.19 -21.92 -30.75
CA ASP A 95 -46.63 -22.56 -29.51
C ASP A 95 -48.13 -22.92 -29.48
N ALA A 96 -48.99 -22.01 -29.95
CA ALA A 96 -50.44 -22.21 -29.93
C ALA A 96 -50.97 -23.26 -30.92
N ILE A 97 -50.18 -23.66 -31.93
CA ILE A 97 -50.60 -24.61 -32.98
C ILE A 97 -49.78 -25.90 -32.92
N CYS A 98 -48.48 -25.81 -32.64
CA CYS A 98 -47.58 -26.95 -32.67
C CYS A 98 -47.69 -27.82 -31.39
N ILE A 99 -48.17 -27.24 -30.29
CA ILE A 99 -48.39 -27.94 -29.02
C ILE A 99 -49.87 -28.29 -28.90
N ASN A 100 -50.18 -29.54 -28.57
CA ASN A 100 -51.54 -29.97 -28.26
C ASN A 100 -51.99 -29.36 -26.94
N GLN A 101 -52.70 -28.23 -27.01
CA GLN A 101 -53.13 -27.47 -25.84
C GLN A 101 -54.11 -28.21 -24.92
N GLY A 102 -54.75 -29.29 -25.41
CA GLY A 102 -55.69 -30.12 -24.65
C GLY A 102 -55.04 -31.27 -23.88
N ASP A 103 -53.76 -31.55 -24.12
CA ASP A 103 -52.97 -32.55 -23.39
C ASP A 103 -52.03 -31.84 -22.42
N THR A 104 -52.32 -31.94 -21.12
CA THR A 104 -51.55 -31.26 -20.07
C THR A 104 -50.14 -31.82 -19.90
N LEU A 105 -49.93 -33.10 -20.25
CA LEU A 105 -48.62 -33.75 -20.16
C LEU A 105 -47.70 -33.27 -21.29
N GLU A 106 -48.20 -33.31 -22.53
CA GLU A 106 -47.46 -32.82 -23.71
C GLU A 106 -47.15 -31.32 -23.57
N LYS A 107 -48.13 -30.53 -23.14
CA LYS A 107 -47.97 -29.10 -22.91
C LYS A 107 -46.90 -28.79 -21.87
N GLY A 108 -46.84 -29.56 -20.77
CA GLY A 108 -45.81 -29.40 -19.75
C GLY A 108 -44.39 -29.65 -20.29
N GLN A 109 -44.22 -30.72 -21.08
CA GLN A 109 -42.93 -31.08 -21.67
C GLN A 109 -42.46 -30.07 -22.73
N GLN A 110 -43.33 -29.68 -23.67
CA GLN A 110 -42.97 -28.76 -24.76
C GLN A 110 -42.69 -27.33 -24.26
N VAL A 111 -43.36 -26.89 -23.19
CA VAL A 111 -43.09 -25.58 -22.58
C VAL A 111 -41.70 -25.55 -21.93
N GLN A 112 -41.24 -26.65 -21.32
CA GLN A 112 -39.88 -26.74 -20.76
C GLN A 112 -38.80 -26.73 -21.87
N SER A 113 -39.07 -27.34 -23.02
CA SER A 113 -38.16 -27.32 -24.19
C SER A 113 -38.21 -26.04 -25.01
N MET A 114 -39.06 -25.06 -24.67
CA MET A 114 -39.30 -23.89 -25.51
C MET A 114 -38.05 -23.03 -25.73
N ALA A 115 -37.21 -22.86 -24.70
CA ALA A 115 -35.94 -22.13 -24.83
C ALA A 115 -35.01 -22.80 -25.86
N GLU A 116 -34.96 -24.13 -25.87
CA GLU A 116 -34.15 -24.91 -26.81
C GLU A 116 -34.71 -24.81 -28.25
N ILE A 117 -36.03 -24.83 -28.41
CA ILE A 117 -36.71 -24.68 -29.70
C ILE A 117 -36.42 -23.30 -30.32
N TYR A 118 -36.55 -22.21 -29.54
CA TYR A 118 -36.23 -20.86 -30.03
C TYR A 118 -34.74 -20.69 -30.33
N THR A 119 -33.86 -21.33 -29.56
CA THR A 119 -32.40 -21.27 -29.76
C THR A 119 -31.96 -22.03 -30.99
N LYS A 120 -32.60 -23.18 -31.29
CA LYS A 120 -32.26 -24.02 -32.44
C LYS A 120 -32.98 -23.60 -33.73
N ALA A 121 -33.92 -22.64 -33.68
CA ALA A 121 -34.56 -22.08 -34.88
C ALA A 121 -33.56 -21.25 -35.72
N SER A 122 -33.75 -21.21 -37.05
CA SER A 122 -32.94 -20.40 -37.96
C SER A 122 -33.18 -18.90 -37.80
N CYS A 123 -34.37 -18.50 -37.36
CA CYS A 123 -34.70 -17.12 -36.98
C CYS A 123 -35.93 -17.07 -36.07
N VAL A 124 -36.05 -15.99 -35.28
CA VAL A 124 -37.23 -15.71 -34.44
C VAL A 124 -37.95 -14.47 -34.95
N VAL A 125 -39.20 -14.64 -35.37
CA VAL A 125 -40.06 -13.55 -35.86
C VAL A 125 -40.91 -13.02 -34.71
N VAL A 126 -40.99 -11.70 -34.55
CA VAL A 126 -41.75 -11.05 -33.48
C VAL A 126 -42.92 -10.26 -34.06
N TRP A 127 -44.15 -10.56 -33.62
CA TRP A 127 -45.36 -9.88 -34.07
C TRP A 127 -46.10 -9.17 -32.93
N LEU A 128 -46.13 -7.83 -32.97
CA LEU A 128 -46.63 -6.99 -31.88
C LEU A 128 -48.14 -6.72 -31.93
N GLY A 129 -48.83 -7.19 -32.99
CA GLY A 129 -50.26 -6.96 -33.20
C GLY A 129 -50.56 -5.57 -33.78
N SER A 130 -51.81 -5.37 -34.23
CA SER A 130 -52.26 -4.12 -34.86
C SER A 130 -52.69 -3.02 -33.86
N ALA A 131 -52.43 -3.21 -32.56
CA ALA A 131 -52.97 -2.36 -31.49
C ALA A 131 -51.90 -1.89 -30.51
N SER A 132 -50.97 -1.03 -30.96
CA SER A 132 -50.54 0.13 -30.17
C SER A 132 -49.76 1.11 -31.03
N THR A 133 -50.39 2.18 -31.46
CA THR A 133 -49.80 3.28 -32.25
C THR A 133 -48.74 4.11 -31.51
N THR A 134 -48.38 3.74 -30.27
CA THR A 134 -47.45 4.51 -29.43
C THR A 134 -46.06 3.86 -29.28
N SER A 135 -45.85 2.61 -29.72
CA SER A 135 -44.53 1.95 -29.66
C SER A 135 -43.58 2.44 -30.75
N ASP A 136 -44.11 2.69 -31.94
CA ASP A 136 -43.32 3.18 -33.08
C ASP A 136 -42.88 4.63 -32.82
N GLN A 137 -43.77 5.44 -32.24
CA GLN A 137 -43.46 6.81 -31.82
C GLN A 137 -42.42 6.85 -30.69
N ALA A 138 -42.43 5.89 -29.75
CA ALA A 138 -41.42 5.81 -28.69
C ALA A 138 -40.04 5.38 -29.24
N LEU A 139 -40.00 4.43 -30.18
CA LEU A 139 -38.78 4.00 -30.85
C LEU A 139 -38.21 5.11 -31.77
N ASP A 140 -39.06 5.84 -32.49
CA ASP A 140 -38.65 6.99 -33.30
C ASP A 140 -38.25 8.20 -32.45
N ASN A 141 -38.87 8.43 -31.28
CA ASN A 141 -38.43 9.47 -30.34
C ASN A 141 -37.07 9.12 -29.69
N ILE A 142 -36.80 7.84 -29.38
CA ILE A 142 -35.46 7.38 -28.96
C ILE A 142 -34.44 7.65 -30.07
N ARG A 143 -34.82 7.36 -31.33
CA ARG A 143 -33.98 7.59 -32.51
C ARG A 143 -33.73 9.09 -32.78
N GLU A 144 -34.72 9.96 -32.62
CA GLU A 144 -34.61 11.43 -32.78
C GLU A 144 -33.83 12.08 -31.61
N ALA A 145 -34.01 11.62 -30.38
CA ALA A 145 -33.26 12.10 -29.22
C ALA A 145 -31.76 11.75 -29.33
N ALA A 146 -31.45 10.55 -29.84
CA ALA A 146 -30.07 10.13 -30.14
C ALA A 146 -29.39 10.98 -31.25
N LEU A 147 -30.17 11.69 -32.08
CA LEU A 147 -29.66 12.56 -33.14
C LEU A 147 -29.44 14.02 -32.70
N ARG A 148 -30.07 14.49 -31.60
CA ARG A 148 -30.09 15.93 -31.21
C ARG A 148 -29.37 16.29 -29.91
N ASN A 149 -28.83 15.34 -29.13
CA ASN A 149 -28.07 15.59 -27.89
C ASN A 149 -28.67 16.64 -26.93
N SER A 150 -29.95 16.51 -26.58
CA SER A 150 -30.61 17.34 -25.54
C SER A 150 -31.41 16.47 -24.58
N THR A 151 -31.34 16.79 -23.28
CA THR A 151 -31.96 16.05 -22.15
C THR A 151 -33.11 16.80 -21.48
N GLU A 152 -33.89 17.61 -22.21
CA GLU A 152 -35.12 18.19 -21.67
C GLU A 152 -36.38 17.52 -22.21
N GLY A 153 -37.25 17.14 -21.27
CA GLY A 153 -38.20 16.05 -21.40
C GLY A 153 -39.31 16.23 -22.43
N LYS A 154 -39.66 15.08 -23.03
CA LYS A 154 -41.02 14.65 -23.40
C LYS A 154 -40.98 13.12 -23.55
N ASP A 155 -41.75 12.42 -22.72
CA ASP A 155 -42.01 10.96 -22.74
C ASP A 155 -40.98 9.96 -22.20
N GLN A 156 -40.34 10.24 -21.05
CA GLN A 156 -39.77 9.17 -20.20
C GLN A 156 -40.79 8.07 -19.87
N LYS A 157 -42.09 8.42 -19.82
CA LYS A 157 -43.18 7.49 -19.51
C LYS A 157 -43.44 6.47 -20.62
N GLY A 158 -43.25 6.84 -21.90
CA GLY A 158 -43.44 5.94 -23.05
C GLY A 158 -42.31 4.92 -23.20
N ILE A 159 -41.07 5.33 -22.89
CA ILE A 159 -39.88 4.47 -22.95
C ILE A 159 -39.88 3.47 -21.79
N PHE A 160 -40.20 3.89 -20.55
CA PHE A 160 -40.37 2.97 -19.42
C PHE A 160 -41.48 1.95 -19.68
N GLN A 161 -42.61 2.38 -20.25
CA GLN A 161 -43.68 1.47 -20.63
C GLN A 161 -43.31 0.48 -21.75
N LEU A 162 -42.31 0.77 -22.60
CA LEU A 162 -41.79 -0.14 -23.62
C LEU A 162 -40.86 -1.20 -22.99
N LEU A 163 -39.98 -0.78 -22.07
CA LEU A 163 -39.01 -1.63 -21.36
C LEU A 163 -39.66 -2.56 -20.34
N GLU A 164 -40.79 -2.16 -19.77
CA GLU A 164 -41.61 -3.00 -18.88
C GLU A 164 -42.48 -4.00 -19.65
N ARG A 165 -42.54 -3.93 -20.99
CA ARG A 165 -43.36 -4.87 -21.76
C ARG A 165 -42.76 -6.28 -21.73
N PRO A 166 -43.56 -7.31 -21.39
CA PRO A 166 -43.07 -8.67 -21.20
C PRO A 166 -42.34 -9.28 -22.41
N TRP A 167 -42.58 -8.80 -23.63
CA TRP A 167 -41.92 -9.31 -24.83
C TRP A 167 -40.50 -8.75 -25.01
N PHE A 168 -40.22 -7.49 -24.63
CA PHE A 168 -38.91 -6.86 -24.84
C PHE A 168 -37.84 -7.45 -23.91
N GLN A 169 -38.23 -7.78 -22.67
CA GLN A 169 -37.35 -8.46 -21.71
C GLN A 169 -36.94 -9.89 -22.13
N ARG A 170 -37.65 -10.51 -23.09
CA ARG A 170 -37.35 -11.87 -23.57
C ARG A 170 -36.28 -11.92 -24.68
N ILE A 171 -36.06 -10.85 -25.43
CA ILE A 171 -35.22 -10.87 -26.66
C ILE A 171 -33.84 -10.21 -26.46
N TRP A 172 -33.70 -9.43 -25.40
CA TRP A 172 -32.45 -8.75 -24.99
C TRP A 172 -31.17 -9.63 -25.03
N PRO A 173 -31.21 -10.95 -24.70
CA PRO A 173 -30.01 -11.79 -24.74
C PRO A 173 -29.51 -12.20 -26.15
N LEU A 174 -30.29 -12.03 -27.23
CA LEU A 174 -30.00 -12.60 -28.57
C LEU A 174 -29.21 -11.68 -29.52
N VAL A 175 -28.98 -10.41 -29.17
CA VAL A 175 -28.25 -9.41 -29.97
C VAL A 175 -26.75 -9.75 -30.14
N ARG A 176 -26.21 -10.69 -29.34
CA ARG A 176 -24.83 -11.21 -29.41
C ARG A 176 -24.44 -11.93 -30.73
N SER A 177 -25.35 -12.08 -31.68
CA SER A 177 -25.20 -12.99 -32.84
C SER A 177 -24.45 -12.42 -34.06
N VAL A 178 -24.04 -11.15 -34.05
CA VAL A 178 -23.23 -10.55 -35.15
C VAL A 178 -21.87 -11.24 -35.32
N THR A 179 -21.36 -11.86 -34.25
CA THR A 179 -20.14 -12.71 -34.25
C THR A 179 -20.18 -13.89 -35.22
N TYR A 180 -21.38 -14.30 -35.69
CA TYR A 180 -21.56 -15.48 -36.56
C TYR A 180 -21.20 -15.22 -38.04
N LEU A 181 -21.24 -13.97 -38.52
CA LEU A 181 -20.87 -13.63 -39.91
C LEU A 181 -19.42 -13.99 -40.27
N ILE A 182 -18.56 -14.11 -39.25
CA ILE A 182 -17.13 -14.44 -39.38
C ILE A 182 -16.90 -15.95 -39.53
N ARG A 183 -17.84 -16.80 -39.09
CA ARG A 183 -17.66 -18.26 -39.07
C ARG A 183 -17.74 -18.92 -40.47
N GLY A 184 -18.12 -18.17 -41.50
CA GLY A 184 -18.31 -18.64 -42.88
C GLY A 184 -17.07 -18.59 -43.79
N ALA A 185 -15.89 -18.16 -43.32
CA ALA A 185 -14.69 -18.05 -44.16
C ALA A 185 -14.11 -19.42 -44.63
N ILE A 186 -14.50 -20.52 -43.99
CA ILE A 186 -13.92 -21.87 -44.16
C ILE A 186 -14.30 -22.53 -45.51
N PHE A 187 -15.22 -21.94 -46.30
CA PHE A 187 -15.72 -22.53 -47.55
C PHE A 187 -15.32 -21.79 -48.84
N ARG A 188 -14.25 -20.98 -48.84
CA ARG A 188 -13.77 -20.34 -50.08
C ARG A 188 -12.96 -21.34 -50.95
N PRO A 189 -13.21 -21.42 -52.27
CA PRO A 189 -12.46 -22.32 -53.16
C PRO A 189 -10.97 -21.95 -53.18
N ARG A 190 -10.09 -22.94 -53.00
CA ARG A 190 -8.63 -22.73 -52.90
C ARG A 190 -7.99 -22.15 -54.17
N HIS A 191 -8.66 -22.16 -55.32
CA HIS A 191 -8.15 -21.61 -56.58
C HIS A 191 -9.25 -20.82 -57.31
N VAL A 192 -9.09 -19.50 -57.46
CA VAL A 192 -9.82 -18.73 -58.48
C VAL A 192 -8.92 -17.65 -59.11
N THR A 193 -8.98 -17.66 -60.43
CA THR A 193 -8.36 -16.84 -61.47
C THR A 193 -8.35 -15.33 -61.22
N LYS A 194 -7.28 -14.69 -61.72
CA LYS A 194 -7.10 -13.24 -61.89
C LYS A 194 -8.36 -12.56 -62.47
N GLN A 195 -9.28 -12.14 -61.62
CA GLN A 195 -10.23 -11.09 -61.94
C GLN A 195 -9.82 -9.86 -61.12
N SER A 196 -9.15 -8.96 -61.82
CA SER A 196 -8.95 -7.59 -61.37
C SER A 196 -10.32 -6.92 -61.19
N SER A 197 -10.49 -6.23 -60.06
CA SER A 197 -11.63 -5.40 -59.66
C SER A 197 -12.82 -6.14 -59.02
N ARG A 198 -12.98 -5.87 -57.71
CA ARG A 198 -14.12 -6.12 -56.80
C ARG A 198 -14.02 -7.32 -55.86
N PHE A 199 -13.01 -7.28 -54.99
CA PHE A 199 -13.06 -7.90 -53.66
C PHE A 199 -12.96 -6.82 -52.57
N SER A 200 -13.61 -5.68 -52.75
CA SER A 200 -13.70 -4.66 -51.70
C SER A 200 -15.17 -4.40 -51.41
N LEU A 201 -15.54 -4.47 -50.14
CA LEU A 201 -16.82 -3.97 -49.64
C LEU A 201 -16.75 -2.47 -49.27
N ASP A 202 -15.60 -1.82 -49.47
CA ASP A 202 -15.30 -0.42 -49.17
C ASP A 202 -15.71 0.01 -47.76
N ILE A 203 -15.46 -0.85 -46.76
CA ILE A 203 -15.97 -0.64 -45.39
C ILE A 203 -15.03 0.27 -44.60
N ARG A 204 -13.75 -0.11 -44.45
CA ARG A 204 -12.73 0.59 -43.64
C ARG A 204 -11.30 0.38 -44.14
N PRO A 205 -10.33 1.24 -43.78
CA PRO A 205 -8.91 1.01 -44.07
C PRO A 205 -8.42 -0.34 -43.53
N LEU A 206 -7.46 -0.96 -44.23
CA LEU A 206 -6.94 -2.29 -43.91
C LEU A 206 -6.26 -2.32 -42.54
N SER A 207 -5.63 -1.21 -42.14
CA SER A 207 -5.02 -1.06 -40.82
C SER A 207 -6.05 -1.16 -39.69
N GLU A 208 -7.18 -0.47 -39.80
CA GLU A 208 -8.25 -0.52 -38.80
C GLU A 208 -8.88 -1.91 -38.72
N LEU A 209 -9.11 -2.55 -39.87
CA LEU A 209 -9.62 -3.91 -39.92
C LEU A 209 -8.65 -4.92 -39.31
N ALA A 210 -7.35 -4.77 -39.56
CA ALA A 210 -6.32 -5.61 -38.95
C ALA A 210 -6.35 -5.52 -37.42
N GLU A 211 -6.43 -4.30 -36.87
CA GLU A 211 -6.51 -4.04 -35.43
C GLU A 211 -7.77 -4.61 -34.78
N MET A 212 -8.91 -4.58 -35.47
CA MET A 212 -10.17 -5.15 -34.99
C MET A 212 -10.18 -6.68 -34.97
N TYR A 213 -9.39 -7.33 -35.83
CA TYR A 213 -9.65 -8.72 -36.19
C TYR A 213 -8.52 -9.71 -35.87
N HIS A 214 -7.28 -9.25 -35.66
CA HIS A 214 -6.14 -10.16 -35.52
C HIS A 214 -6.20 -11.12 -34.32
N THR A 215 -7.05 -10.84 -33.32
CA THR A 215 -7.30 -11.70 -32.13
C THR A 215 -8.24 -12.88 -32.37
N ARG A 216 -8.80 -13.02 -33.58
CA ARG A 216 -9.74 -14.10 -33.90
C ARG A 216 -9.00 -15.40 -34.21
N LYS A 217 -9.54 -16.52 -33.73
CA LYS A 217 -9.00 -17.87 -33.97
C LYS A 217 -9.40 -18.34 -35.38
N ALA A 218 -8.54 -18.10 -36.36
CA ALA A 218 -8.66 -18.70 -37.69
C ALA A 218 -7.87 -20.02 -37.76
N THR A 219 -8.38 -21.00 -38.50
CA THR A 219 -7.72 -22.30 -38.72
C THR A 219 -6.51 -22.19 -39.64
N GLU A 220 -6.55 -21.33 -40.67
CA GLU A 220 -5.40 -20.97 -41.50
C GLU A 220 -5.06 -19.48 -41.31
N ARG A 221 -3.76 -19.14 -41.23
CA ARG A 221 -3.30 -17.77 -40.93
C ARG A 221 -3.59 -16.79 -42.06
N HIS A 222 -3.43 -17.23 -43.30
CA HIS A 222 -3.74 -16.46 -44.52
C HIS A 222 -5.17 -15.95 -44.56
N ASP A 223 -6.13 -16.74 -44.05
CA ASP A 223 -7.55 -16.38 -44.04
C ASP A 223 -7.81 -15.11 -43.23
N LYS A 224 -7.02 -14.86 -42.17
CA LYS A 224 -7.12 -13.63 -41.38
C LYS A 224 -6.88 -12.40 -42.25
N VAL A 225 -5.81 -12.40 -43.05
CA VAL A 225 -5.42 -11.23 -43.86
C VAL A 225 -6.27 -11.12 -45.12
N TYR A 226 -6.54 -12.23 -45.81
CA TYR A 226 -7.32 -12.23 -47.04
C TYR A 226 -8.81 -11.92 -46.83
N ALA A 227 -9.39 -12.30 -45.68
CA ALA A 227 -10.74 -11.88 -45.33
C ALA A 227 -10.82 -10.35 -45.18
N LEU A 228 -9.83 -9.74 -44.52
CA LEU A 228 -9.78 -8.30 -44.28
C LEU A 228 -9.55 -7.50 -45.56
N LEU A 229 -8.69 -7.99 -46.45
CA LEU A 229 -8.51 -7.41 -47.79
C LEU A 229 -9.84 -7.39 -48.57
N GLY A 230 -10.65 -8.44 -48.40
CA GLY A 230 -12.01 -8.54 -48.94
C GLY A 230 -12.99 -7.45 -48.48
N MET A 231 -12.74 -6.89 -47.30
CA MET A 231 -13.61 -5.94 -46.59
C MET A 231 -13.03 -4.53 -46.55
N SER A 232 -11.76 -4.36 -46.94
CA SER A 232 -11.03 -3.10 -46.82
C SER A 232 -11.35 -2.14 -47.95
N SER A 233 -11.40 -0.84 -47.64
CA SER A 233 -11.51 0.25 -48.62
C SER A 233 -10.18 0.64 -49.27
N ASP A 234 -9.06 0.14 -48.77
CA ASP A 234 -7.74 0.44 -49.36
C ASP A 234 -7.55 -0.36 -50.65
N ASP A 235 -6.74 0.14 -51.59
CA ASP A 235 -6.33 -0.61 -52.78
C ASP A 235 -4.95 -1.28 -52.54
N PRO A 236 -4.92 -2.55 -52.11
CA PRO A 236 -3.68 -3.24 -51.75
C PRO A 236 -2.92 -3.78 -52.98
N SER A 237 -3.35 -3.43 -54.20
CA SER A 237 -2.76 -3.91 -55.45
C SER A 237 -1.29 -3.53 -55.59
N GLU A 238 -0.92 -2.33 -55.18
CA GLU A 238 0.46 -1.82 -55.22
C GLU A 238 1.41 -2.59 -54.29
N ALA A 239 0.90 -3.20 -53.22
CA ALA A 239 1.67 -4.03 -52.28
C ALA A 239 1.74 -5.52 -52.65
N GLY A 240 1.07 -5.93 -53.73
CA GLY A 240 1.03 -7.33 -54.16
C GLY A 240 0.38 -8.27 -53.14
N LEU A 241 -0.60 -7.78 -52.38
CA LEU A 241 -1.39 -8.51 -51.38
C LEU A 241 -2.63 -9.18 -52.02
N TYR A 242 -2.41 -9.94 -53.09
CA TYR A 242 -3.46 -10.75 -53.71
C TYR A 242 -3.67 -12.06 -52.95
N VAL A 243 -4.88 -12.63 -53.04
CA VAL A 243 -5.19 -13.95 -52.49
C VAL A 243 -4.35 -15.00 -53.22
N ASP A 244 -3.26 -15.44 -52.59
CA ASP A 244 -2.34 -16.43 -53.12
C ASP A 244 -1.79 -17.27 -51.98
N TYR A 245 -2.43 -18.42 -51.77
CA TYR A 245 -2.05 -19.40 -50.74
C TYR A 245 -0.71 -20.11 -51.05
N THR A 246 -0.07 -19.87 -52.20
CA THR A 246 1.26 -20.39 -52.49
C THR A 246 2.37 -19.58 -51.83
N ILE A 247 2.10 -18.33 -51.47
CA ILE A 247 3.04 -17.46 -50.78
C ILE A 247 3.06 -17.87 -49.29
N PRO A 248 4.24 -18.11 -48.69
CA PRO A 248 4.31 -18.40 -47.26
C PRO A 248 3.68 -17.28 -46.41
N TRP A 249 2.98 -17.66 -45.34
CA TRP A 249 2.34 -16.71 -44.41
C TRP A 249 3.28 -15.57 -43.99
N SER A 250 4.53 -15.92 -43.65
CA SER A 250 5.54 -14.95 -43.24
C SER A 250 5.77 -13.84 -44.27
N GLN A 251 5.75 -14.17 -45.56
CA GLN A 251 5.90 -13.19 -46.63
C GLN A 251 4.63 -12.36 -46.85
N VAL A 252 3.44 -12.98 -46.74
CA VAL A 252 2.16 -12.25 -46.79
C VAL A 252 2.09 -11.23 -45.64
N PHE A 253 2.46 -11.65 -44.43
CA PHE A 253 2.49 -10.79 -43.26
C PHE A 253 3.56 -9.70 -43.38
N HIS A 254 4.76 -10.02 -43.89
CA HIS A 254 5.80 -9.02 -44.16
C HIS A 254 5.31 -7.92 -45.13
N ARG A 255 4.63 -8.31 -46.21
CA ARG A 255 4.04 -7.36 -47.18
C ARG A 255 2.96 -6.50 -46.55
N LEU A 256 2.10 -7.08 -45.71
CA LEU A 256 1.08 -6.34 -44.98
C LEU A 256 1.70 -5.26 -44.09
N VAL A 257 2.70 -5.60 -43.29
CA VAL A 257 3.38 -4.65 -42.38
C VAL A 257 4.02 -3.50 -43.16
N LYS A 258 4.72 -3.80 -44.27
CA LYS A 258 5.32 -2.77 -45.12
C LYS A 258 4.31 -1.88 -45.82
N TYR A 259 3.15 -2.42 -46.17
CA TYR A 259 2.06 -1.64 -46.76
C TYR A 259 1.43 -0.69 -45.75
N VAL A 260 1.13 -1.18 -44.54
CA VAL A 260 0.46 -0.40 -43.50
C VAL A 260 1.37 0.67 -42.88
N LEU A 261 2.69 0.41 -42.77
CA LEU A 261 3.64 1.36 -42.19
C LEU A 261 4.41 2.13 -43.26
N SER A 262 5.45 1.51 -43.83
CA SER A 262 6.33 2.13 -44.81
C SER A 262 7.20 1.08 -45.49
N GLN A 263 7.63 1.37 -46.71
CA GLN A 263 8.68 0.59 -47.37
C GLN A 263 10.07 0.82 -46.76
N SER A 264 10.25 1.90 -46.01
CA SER A 264 11.55 2.30 -45.44
C SER A 264 11.92 1.54 -44.15
N VAL A 265 10.96 0.87 -43.50
CA VAL A 265 11.22 0.06 -42.30
C VAL A 265 11.72 -1.34 -42.66
N SER A 266 12.63 -1.85 -41.84
CA SER A 266 13.09 -3.24 -41.90
C SER A 266 12.12 -4.11 -41.11
N VAL A 267 11.61 -5.18 -41.73
CA VAL A 267 10.60 -6.06 -41.12
C VAL A 267 11.10 -7.50 -41.16
N LYS A 268 11.09 -8.17 -40.01
CA LYS A 268 11.35 -9.61 -39.87
C LYS A 268 10.07 -10.32 -39.45
N THR A 269 9.75 -11.40 -40.15
CA THR A 269 8.58 -12.25 -39.89
C THR A 269 9.00 -13.72 -39.97
N TRP A 270 8.20 -14.60 -39.34
CA TRP A 270 8.49 -16.02 -39.25
C TRP A 270 7.32 -16.84 -39.80
N SER A 271 7.60 -18.04 -40.31
CA SER A 271 6.56 -18.92 -40.87
C SER A 271 5.74 -19.61 -39.79
N ASP A 272 6.36 -19.90 -38.65
CA ASP A 272 5.80 -20.60 -37.51
C ASP A 272 5.11 -19.66 -36.51
N ARG A 273 5.24 -18.34 -36.64
CA ARG A 273 4.68 -17.35 -35.69
C ARG A 273 3.91 -16.22 -36.38
N GLU A 274 2.89 -15.69 -35.72
CA GLU A 274 2.17 -14.47 -36.15
C GLU A 274 2.77 -13.20 -35.52
N LEU A 275 4.09 -13.03 -35.70
CA LEU A 275 4.89 -11.97 -35.09
C LEU A 275 5.69 -11.21 -36.14
N ALA A 276 5.74 -9.89 -36.01
CA ALA A 276 6.61 -9.02 -36.80
C ALA A 276 7.52 -8.18 -35.89
N VAL A 277 8.83 -8.20 -36.14
CA VAL A 277 9.80 -7.27 -35.55
C VAL A 277 10.15 -6.22 -36.59
N ILE A 278 9.98 -4.95 -36.22
CA ILE A 278 10.02 -3.81 -37.11
C ILE A 278 11.10 -2.84 -36.61
N ASP A 279 12.17 -2.72 -37.38
CA ASP A 279 13.27 -1.79 -37.10
C ASP A 279 13.15 -0.58 -38.03
N GLY A 280 13.11 0.63 -37.47
CA GLY A 280 12.94 1.85 -38.26
C GLY A 280 13.29 3.12 -37.52
N LYS A 281 13.62 4.18 -38.26
CA LYS A 281 13.74 5.52 -37.65
C LYS A 281 12.34 6.08 -37.39
N GLY A 282 12.18 6.76 -36.27
CA GLY A 282 10.92 7.37 -35.90
C GLY A 282 11.09 8.63 -35.07
N LEU A 283 9.96 9.29 -34.85
CA LEU A 283 9.83 10.51 -34.07
C LEU A 283 8.76 10.30 -33.00
N VAL A 284 9.05 10.67 -31.77
CA VAL A 284 8.05 10.71 -30.70
C VAL A 284 7.23 11.98 -30.87
N LEU A 285 5.92 11.84 -30.81
CA LEU A 285 4.98 12.94 -30.97
C LEU A 285 4.37 13.37 -29.64
N GLY A 286 4.01 12.40 -28.81
CA GLY A 286 3.36 12.63 -27.52
C GLY A 286 3.02 11.33 -26.81
N GLU A 287 2.25 11.46 -25.75
CA GLU A 287 1.78 10.35 -24.92
C GLU A 287 0.26 10.38 -24.75
N VAL A 288 -0.36 9.23 -24.57
CA VAL A 288 -1.78 9.10 -24.27
C VAL A 288 -2.00 9.49 -22.81
N SER A 289 -2.79 10.54 -22.55
CA SER A 289 -3.08 11.01 -21.20
C SER A 289 -4.30 10.33 -20.58
N SER A 290 -5.32 10.06 -21.39
CA SER A 290 -6.58 9.47 -20.93
C SER A 290 -7.27 8.71 -22.05
N VAL A 291 -7.98 7.65 -21.68
CA VAL A 291 -8.81 6.84 -22.57
C VAL A 291 -10.20 6.77 -21.96
N GLN A 292 -11.19 7.29 -22.67
CA GLN A 292 -12.60 7.18 -22.29
C GLN A 292 -13.30 6.22 -23.24
N ARG A 293 -14.07 5.28 -22.69
CA ARG A 293 -14.94 4.44 -23.53
C ARG A 293 -16.30 5.10 -23.61
N ASP A 294 -16.83 5.22 -24.82
CA ASP A 294 -18.19 5.67 -25.00
C ASP A 294 -19.15 4.56 -24.50
N PRO A 295 -19.94 4.78 -23.43
CA PRO A 295 -20.85 3.77 -22.92
C PRO A 295 -22.03 3.48 -23.88
N ALA A 296 -22.24 4.29 -24.92
CA ALA A 296 -23.31 4.11 -25.90
C ALA A 296 -22.91 3.25 -27.11
N TRP A 297 -21.61 3.14 -27.41
CA TRP A 297 -21.07 2.39 -28.54
C TRP A 297 -19.94 1.48 -28.05
N GLU A 298 -20.22 0.18 -27.86
CA GLU A 298 -19.29 -0.77 -27.22
C GLU A 298 -17.91 -0.91 -27.91
N ASP A 299 -17.72 -0.35 -29.12
CA ASP A 299 -16.50 -0.46 -29.93
C ASP A 299 -15.74 0.86 -30.18
N SER A 300 -16.16 2.04 -29.68
CA SER A 300 -15.42 3.31 -29.85
C SER A 300 -14.78 3.83 -28.56
N GLN A 301 -13.57 4.36 -28.68
CA GLN A 301 -12.75 4.90 -27.59
C GLN A 301 -12.29 6.31 -27.95
N GLU A 302 -12.44 7.23 -27.02
CA GLU A 302 -11.88 8.56 -27.12
C GLU A 302 -10.52 8.58 -26.41
N VAL A 303 -9.46 8.85 -27.18
CA VAL A 303 -8.06 8.83 -26.73
C VAL A 303 -7.53 10.25 -26.73
N THR A 304 -7.17 10.77 -25.56
CA THR A 304 -6.56 12.09 -25.43
C THR A 304 -5.04 11.96 -25.46
N ILE A 305 -4.39 12.75 -26.31
CA ILE A 305 -2.93 12.77 -26.50
C ILE A 305 -2.37 14.09 -26.01
N ALA A 306 -1.35 14.00 -25.15
CA ALA A 306 -0.48 15.10 -24.73
C ALA A 306 0.73 15.18 -25.65
N TRP A 307 0.82 16.25 -26.45
CA TRP A 307 1.93 16.48 -27.37
C TRP A 307 3.16 16.97 -26.61
N LYS A 308 4.31 16.33 -26.86
CA LYS A 308 5.59 16.66 -26.20
C LYS A 308 6.62 17.25 -27.16
N ASN A 309 6.29 17.30 -28.45
CA ASN A 309 7.22 17.74 -29.50
C ASN A 309 6.96 19.19 -29.95
N ALA A 310 8.03 19.91 -30.31
CA ALA A 310 8.02 21.29 -30.77
C ALA A 310 7.14 21.54 -32.02
N TYR A 311 6.88 20.52 -32.86
CA TYR A 311 6.09 20.68 -34.09
C TYR A 311 4.60 20.97 -33.86
N VAL A 312 4.04 20.64 -32.68
CA VAL A 312 2.59 20.78 -32.39
C VAL A 312 2.32 21.75 -31.22
N GLU A 313 3.38 22.39 -30.69
CA GLU A 313 3.46 23.09 -29.40
C GLU A 313 3.40 22.10 -28.21
N ALA A 314 4.50 22.01 -27.45
CA ALA A 314 4.62 21.10 -26.30
C ALA A 314 3.61 21.47 -25.18
N GLY A 315 2.96 20.46 -24.60
CA GLY A 315 1.93 20.60 -23.56
C GLY A 315 0.49 20.71 -24.09
N ARG A 316 0.30 20.67 -25.41
CA ARG A 316 -1.04 20.69 -26.02
C ARG A 316 -1.73 19.34 -25.89
N MET A 317 -3.05 19.35 -25.76
CA MET A 317 -3.89 18.15 -25.72
C MET A 317 -4.72 18.02 -27.00
N SER A 318 -4.95 16.81 -27.48
CA SER A 318 -5.86 16.53 -28.60
C SER A 318 -6.64 15.25 -28.38
N SER A 319 -7.93 15.26 -28.69
CA SER A 319 -8.79 14.08 -28.54
C SER A 319 -8.99 13.40 -29.88
N TRP A 320 -8.70 12.10 -29.95
CA TRP A 320 -8.86 11.28 -31.14
C TRP A 320 -9.95 10.24 -30.88
N ALA A 321 -10.94 10.18 -31.77
CA ALA A 321 -11.89 9.09 -31.80
C ALA A 321 -11.25 7.89 -32.53
N VAL A 322 -11.03 6.81 -31.78
CA VAL A 322 -10.36 5.60 -32.24
C VAL A 322 -11.24 4.39 -31.94
N GLN A 323 -11.16 3.34 -32.76
CA GLN A 323 -11.93 2.11 -32.53
C GLN A 323 -11.24 1.20 -31.52
N ALA A 324 -12.00 0.35 -30.85
CA ALA A 324 -11.47 -0.62 -29.89
C ALA A 324 -10.48 -1.57 -30.57
N SER A 325 -9.20 -1.46 -30.20
CA SER A 325 -8.15 -2.38 -30.63
C SER A 325 -8.15 -3.69 -29.86
N ALA A 326 -7.57 -4.71 -30.48
CA ALA A 326 -7.19 -5.96 -29.84
C ALA A 326 -6.40 -5.80 -28.54
N LYS A 327 -5.43 -4.87 -28.49
CA LYS A 327 -4.73 -4.47 -27.27
C LYS A 327 -5.35 -3.18 -26.76
N SER A 328 -5.83 -3.15 -25.52
CA SER A 328 -6.43 -1.94 -24.97
C SER A 328 -5.40 -0.81 -24.88
N ILE A 329 -5.74 0.35 -25.46
CA ILE A 329 -4.97 1.58 -25.29
C ILE A 329 -5.10 2.02 -23.83
N GLN A 330 -4.00 2.47 -23.24
CA GLN A 330 -3.90 2.88 -21.84
C GLN A 330 -3.25 4.25 -21.73
N ALA A 331 -3.54 4.96 -20.63
CA ALA A 331 -2.77 6.14 -20.27
C ALA A 331 -1.30 5.78 -20.08
N GLY A 332 -0.40 6.56 -20.67
CA GLY A 332 1.05 6.32 -20.73
C GLY A 332 1.54 5.60 -21.98
N ASP A 333 0.66 5.16 -22.89
CA ASP A 333 1.05 4.69 -24.22
C ASP A 333 1.63 5.84 -25.06
N ILE A 334 2.60 5.56 -25.93
CA ILE A 334 3.35 6.58 -26.67
C ILE A 334 2.86 6.65 -28.11
N VAL A 335 2.70 7.86 -28.62
CA VAL A 335 2.37 8.14 -30.02
C VAL A 335 3.65 8.47 -30.77
N CYS A 336 3.97 7.67 -31.78
CA CYS A 336 5.17 7.86 -32.60
C CYS A 336 4.84 7.87 -34.09
N LEU A 337 5.69 8.53 -34.89
CA LEU A 337 5.62 8.53 -36.34
C LEU A 337 6.89 7.88 -36.90
N LEU A 338 6.73 6.79 -37.65
CA LEU A 338 7.84 6.14 -38.33
C LEU A 338 8.17 6.86 -39.63
N GLN A 339 9.45 6.81 -40.01
CA GLN A 339 9.92 7.42 -41.25
C GLN A 339 9.15 6.85 -42.45
N GLY A 340 8.64 7.75 -43.29
CA GLY A 340 7.89 7.37 -44.48
C GLY A 340 6.53 6.72 -44.22
N ALA A 341 6.01 6.76 -43.00
CA ALA A 341 4.64 6.38 -42.69
C ALA A 341 3.70 7.59 -42.86
N SER A 342 2.48 7.35 -43.36
CA SER A 342 1.46 8.39 -43.54
C SER A 342 0.66 8.67 -42.26
N ARG A 343 0.66 7.73 -41.31
CA ARG A 343 -0.13 7.76 -40.07
C ARG A 343 0.72 7.39 -38.85
N PRO A 344 0.39 7.93 -37.66
CA PRO A 344 1.10 7.62 -36.42
C PRO A 344 0.78 6.21 -35.91
N THR A 345 1.64 5.68 -35.05
CA THR A 345 1.52 4.36 -34.41
C THR A 345 1.56 4.53 -32.89
N ILE A 346 0.65 3.87 -32.18
CA ILE A 346 0.61 3.85 -30.72
C ILE A 346 1.38 2.64 -30.21
N ILE A 347 2.37 2.87 -29.37
CA ILE A 347 3.30 1.86 -28.86
C ILE A 347 3.34 1.89 -27.32
N ARG A 348 3.65 0.75 -26.72
CA ARG A 348 3.84 0.59 -25.27
C ARG A 348 5.24 0.08 -24.97
N LEU A 349 5.86 0.61 -23.92
CA LEU A 349 7.15 0.11 -23.45
C LEU A 349 6.96 -1.29 -22.83
N CYS A 350 7.60 -2.30 -23.42
CA CYS A 350 7.63 -3.66 -22.89
C CYS A 350 9.09 -4.11 -22.88
N HIS A 351 9.75 -4.07 -21.72
CA HIS A 351 11.20 -4.22 -21.63
C HIS A 351 11.72 -5.46 -22.41
N PRO A 352 12.75 -5.36 -23.30
CA PRO A 352 13.50 -4.19 -23.76
C PRO A 352 13.07 -3.67 -25.15
N TYR A 353 11.81 -3.77 -25.54
CA TYR A 353 11.30 -3.35 -26.86
C TYR A 353 10.03 -2.51 -26.73
N TRP A 354 9.48 -2.08 -27.87
CA TRP A 354 8.21 -1.37 -27.92
C TRP A 354 7.14 -2.26 -28.53
N ALA A 355 6.12 -2.61 -27.77
CA ALA A 355 4.98 -3.35 -28.31
C ALA A 355 4.09 -2.41 -29.11
N VAL A 356 3.71 -2.81 -30.33
CA VAL A 356 2.66 -2.11 -31.08
C VAL A 356 1.33 -2.40 -30.38
N VAL A 357 0.67 -1.32 -29.94
CA VAL A 357 -0.68 -1.35 -29.35
C VAL A 357 -1.72 -1.12 -30.44
N MET A 358 -1.45 -0.15 -31.32
CA MET A 358 -2.27 0.12 -32.50
C MET A 358 -1.42 0.67 -33.65
N ILE A 359 -1.60 0.11 -34.84
CA ILE A 359 -0.87 0.50 -36.04
C ILE A 359 -1.64 1.51 -36.90
N SER A 360 -0.92 2.48 -37.50
CA SER A 360 -1.47 3.42 -38.50
C SER A 360 -2.82 4.04 -38.09
N VAL A 361 -2.80 4.74 -36.94
CA VAL A 361 -3.98 5.32 -36.30
C VAL A 361 -4.54 6.48 -37.14
N PRO A 362 -5.86 6.55 -37.39
CA PRO A 362 -6.48 7.67 -38.08
C PRO A 362 -6.56 8.92 -37.19
N PRO A 363 -5.89 10.05 -37.50
CA PRO A 363 -6.14 11.30 -36.80
C PRO A 363 -7.50 11.86 -37.26
N THR A 364 -8.45 12.02 -36.33
CA THR A 364 -9.87 12.32 -36.60
C THR A 364 -10.21 13.83 -36.60
N ASP A 365 -9.47 14.62 -37.38
CA ASP A 365 -9.67 16.07 -37.66
C ASP A 365 -9.00 17.10 -36.71
N ALA A 366 -8.82 18.32 -37.26
CA ALA A 366 -7.75 19.27 -37.01
C ALA A 366 -7.46 19.64 -35.55
N ILE A 367 -6.17 19.72 -35.21
CA ILE A 367 -5.68 20.17 -33.91
C ILE A 367 -6.04 21.67 -33.77
N ALA A 368 -7.24 21.98 -33.29
CA ALA A 368 -7.87 23.30 -33.36
C ALA A 368 -7.18 24.33 -32.45
N ARG A 369 -6.62 25.40 -33.04
CA ARG A 369 -6.06 26.58 -32.36
C ARG A 369 -6.99 27.74 -32.68
N ASN A 370 -7.75 28.31 -31.75
CA ASN A 370 -8.47 29.59 -31.93
C ASN A 370 -8.99 29.86 -33.37
N GLY A 371 -9.70 28.88 -33.98
CA GLY A 371 -10.25 29.01 -35.34
C GLY A 371 -9.34 28.74 -36.56
N LYS A 372 -8.08 28.31 -36.40
CA LYS A 372 -7.24 27.69 -37.44
C LYS A 372 -6.59 26.40 -36.90
N GLY A 373 -7.13 25.25 -37.26
CA GLY A 373 -6.54 23.96 -36.90
C GLY A 373 -5.27 23.67 -37.69
N ILE A 374 -4.29 23.02 -37.06
CA ILE A 374 -3.14 22.46 -37.80
C ILE A 374 -3.61 21.15 -38.41
N GLU A 375 -3.56 21.06 -39.73
CA GLU A 375 -3.86 19.86 -40.48
C GLU A 375 -2.73 18.83 -40.33
N TRP A 376 -3.06 17.54 -40.29
CA TRP A 376 -2.05 16.47 -40.16
C TRP A 376 -1.00 16.51 -41.30
N SER A 377 -1.41 16.95 -42.49
CA SER A 377 -0.54 17.16 -43.64
C SER A 377 0.55 18.23 -43.41
N GLU A 378 0.25 19.28 -42.65
CA GLU A 378 1.22 20.33 -42.29
C GLU A 378 2.26 19.81 -41.30
N ILE A 379 1.85 18.94 -40.36
CA ILE A 379 2.76 18.26 -39.42
C ILE A 379 3.71 17.35 -40.20
N LEU A 380 3.20 16.53 -41.11
CA LEU A 380 4.01 15.64 -41.94
C LEU A 380 5.04 16.41 -42.79
N GLN A 381 4.68 17.58 -43.33
CA GLN A 381 5.61 18.44 -44.09
C GLN A 381 6.66 19.12 -43.20
N SER A 382 6.33 19.36 -41.92
CA SER A 382 7.22 20.03 -40.97
C SER A 382 8.27 19.10 -40.35
N VAL A 383 8.02 17.78 -40.36
CA VAL A 383 8.97 16.78 -39.84
C VAL A 383 10.17 16.66 -40.79
N THR A 384 11.29 17.24 -40.39
CA THR A 384 12.55 17.22 -41.17
C THR A 384 13.58 16.22 -40.65
N ARG A 385 13.43 15.73 -39.41
CA ARG A 385 14.37 14.82 -38.75
C ARG A 385 13.65 13.75 -37.92
N PHE A 386 14.12 12.51 -38.02
CA PHE A 386 13.70 11.39 -37.19
C PHE A 386 14.84 11.08 -36.20
N SER A 387 14.62 11.38 -34.92
CA SER A 387 15.66 11.40 -33.88
C SER A 387 16.01 10.02 -33.34
N HIS A 388 15.08 9.07 -33.37
CA HIS A 388 15.23 7.79 -32.65
C HIS A 388 15.16 6.59 -33.57
N SER A 389 15.85 5.52 -33.18
CA SER A 389 15.69 4.20 -33.80
C SER A 389 14.75 3.35 -32.95
N PHE A 390 13.62 2.96 -33.52
CA PHE A 390 12.63 2.11 -32.87
C PHE A 390 12.80 0.65 -33.28
N VAL A 391 12.66 -0.22 -32.28
CA VAL A 391 12.47 -1.68 -32.46
C VAL A 391 11.08 -2.01 -31.94
N LEU A 392 10.13 -2.12 -32.87
CA LEU A 392 8.73 -2.40 -32.55
C LEU A 392 8.42 -3.89 -32.72
N VAL A 393 7.58 -4.41 -31.85
CA VAL A 393 7.10 -5.79 -31.89
C VAL A 393 5.60 -5.78 -32.04
N TRP A 394 5.12 -6.29 -33.17
CA TRP A 394 3.69 -6.44 -33.45
C TRP A 394 3.33 -7.93 -33.43
N ASP A 395 2.62 -8.35 -32.39
CA ASP A 395 2.25 -9.74 -32.14
C ASP A 395 0.74 -9.96 -32.27
N TRP A 396 0.37 -10.90 -33.14
CA TRP A 396 -1.01 -11.32 -33.39
C TRP A 396 -1.40 -12.61 -32.64
N GLU A 397 -0.48 -13.29 -31.96
CA GLU A 397 -0.72 -14.53 -31.20
C GLU A 397 -1.25 -14.30 -29.77
N MET A 398 -1.30 -13.05 -29.32
CA MET A 398 -1.55 -12.69 -27.91
C MET A 398 -3.02 -12.82 -27.48
N HIS A 399 -3.24 -13.29 -26.25
CA HIS A 399 -4.55 -13.39 -25.61
C HIS A 399 -4.77 -12.25 -24.57
N PRO A 400 -5.97 -11.64 -24.48
CA PRO A 400 -6.23 -10.51 -23.57
C PRO A 400 -6.04 -10.81 -22.07
N ASN A 401 -5.90 -12.08 -21.68
CA ASN A 401 -5.87 -12.55 -20.29
C ASN A 401 -4.48 -12.95 -19.79
N GLU A 402 -3.41 -12.81 -20.59
CA GLU A 402 -2.04 -13.06 -20.12
C GLU A 402 -1.52 -11.88 -19.28
N SER A 403 -0.87 -12.16 -18.15
CA SER A 403 -0.33 -11.12 -17.29
C SER A 403 0.87 -10.42 -17.95
N LEU A 404 1.07 -9.13 -17.65
CA LEU A 404 2.19 -8.36 -18.21
C LEU A 404 3.56 -9.03 -17.96
N GLY A 405 3.73 -9.72 -16.82
CA GLY A 405 4.99 -10.39 -16.47
C GLY A 405 5.25 -11.67 -17.29
N ASP A 406 4.22 -12.43 -17.64
CA ASP A 406 4.34 -13.60 -18.50
C ASP A 406 4.73 -13.20 -19.93
N GLN A 407 4.24 -12.03 -20.38
CA GLN A 407 4.55 -11.45 -21.68
C GLN A 407 6.00 -10.98 -21.75
N GLU A 408 6.45 -10.16 -20.79
CA GLU A 408 7.84 -9.69 -20.71
C GLU A 408 8.83 -10.86 -20.78
N THR A 409 8.57 -11.93 -20.03
CA THR A 409 9.43 -13.13 -20.01
C THR A 409 9.48 -13.85 -21.36
N LYS A 410 8.33 -14.03 -22.03
CA LYS A 410 8.25 -14.69 -23.35
C LYS A 410 9.08 -13.94 -24.41
N TYR A 411 8.99 -12.62 -24.46
CA TYR A 411 9.73 -11.85 -25.46
C TYR A 411 11.17 -11.57 -25.08
N GLU A 412 11.49 -11.45 -23.80
CA GLU A 412 12.88 -11.49 -23.34
C GLU A 412 13.54 -12.80 -23.79
N GLU A 413 12.89 -13.96 -23.59
CA GLU A 413 13.38 -15.25 -24.08
C GLU A 413 13.49 -15.31 -25.62
N LEU A 414 12.56 -14.71 -26.36
CA LEU A 414 12.60 -14.67 -27.83
C LEU A 414 13.72 -13.80 -28.36
N MET A 415 13.87 -12.59 -27.82
CA MET A 415 14.98 -11.69 -28.16
C MET A 415 16.31 -12.33 -27.77
N VAL A 416 16.38 -12.98 -26.60
CA VAL A 416 17.54 -13.76 -26.16
C VAL A 416 17.82 -14.93 -27.10
N LYS A 417 16.82 -15.72 -27.54
CA LYS A 417 16.99 -16.87 -28.46
C LYS A 417 17.42 -16.46 -29.87
N GLU A 418 16.83 -15.41 -30.44
CA GLU A 418 17.23 -14.88 -31.75
C GLU A 418 18.63 -14.22 -31.70
N MET A 419 19.00 -13.66 -30.55
CA MET A 419 20.31 -13.02 -30.31
C MET A 419 21.35 -13.98 -29.68
N GLN A 420 20.98 -15.25 -29.42
CA GLN A 420 21.83 -16.30 -28.83
C GLN A 420 22.74 -16.98 -29.86
N LYS A 421 23.12 -16.29 -30.95
CA LYS A 421 24.33 -16.68 -31.70
C LYS A 421 25.62 -16.22 -31.03
N GLY A 422 25.54 -15.52 -29.89
CA GLY A 422 26.68 -15.23 -29.03
C GLY A 422 27.69 -14.24 -29.64
N SER A 423 27.33 -13.57 -30.74
CA SER A 423 28.21 -12.61 -31.40
C SER A 423 28.26 -11.31 -30.59
N MET A 424 29.43 -10.67 -30.54
CA MET A 424 29.61 -9.35 -29.92
C MET A 424 28.68 -8.29 -30.53
N THR A 425 28.35 -8.41 -31.82
CA THR A 425 27.41 -7.51 -32.52
C THR A 425 26.01 -7.52 -31.92
N ASP A 426 25.54 -8.67 -31.44
CA ASP A 426 24.18 -8.82 -30.92
C ASP A 426 24.06 -8.18 -29.54
N ARG A 427 25.12 -8.26 -28.73
CA ARG A 427 25.21 -7.55 -27.43
C ARG A 427 25.22 -6.03 -27.62
N LEU A 428 26.00 -5.54 -28.58
CA LEU A 428 26.06 -4.11 -28.91
C LEU A 428 24.71 -3.61 -29.45
N TYR A 429 23.98 -4.43 -30.20
CA TYR A 429 22.64 -4.10 -30.66
C TYR A 429 21.66 -3.87 -29.49
N ILE A 430 21.64 -4.73 -28.47
CA ILE A 430 20.80 -4.56 -27.27
C ILE A 430 21.17 -3.29 -26.51
N ILE A 431 22.46 -2.99 -26.38
CA ILE A 431 22.95 -1.77 -25.73
C ILE A 431 22.40 -0.53 -26.44
N ALA A 432 22.44 -0.53 -27.78
CA ALA A 432 21.87 0.54 -28.59
C ALA A 432 20.35 0.68 -28.40
N ILE A 433 19.61 -0.43 -28.30
CA ILE A 433 18.16 -0.38 -28.02
C ILE A 433 17.88 0.26 -26.66
N LEU A 434 18.58 -0.18 -25.61
CA LEU A 434 18.40 0.36 -24.26
C LEU A 434 18.73 1.85 -24.20
N ALA A 435 19.78 2.30 -24.91
CA ALA A 435 20.11 3.71 -25.01
C ALA A 435 18.98 4.50 -25.67
N ASN A 436 18.49 4.04 -26.83
CA ASN A 436 17.38 4.67 -27.55
C ASN A 436 16.08 4.72 -26.72
N ILE A 437 15.76 3.68 -25.95
CA ILE A 437 14.60 3.70 -25.03
C ILE A 437 14.77 4.81 -23.99
N GLY A 438 15.96 4.91 -23.39
CA GLY A 438 16.28 5.99 -22.46
C GLY A 438 16.06 7.38 -23.07
N PHE A 439 16.48 7.58 -24.32
CA PHE A 439 16.33 8.88 -25.01
C PHE A 439 14.88 9.19 -25.38
N VAL A 440 14.12 8.20 -25.83
CA VAL A 440 12.67 8.35 -26.07
C VAL A 440 11.94 8.77 -24.79
N LEU A 441 12.30 8.17 -23.64
CA LEU A 441 11.71 8.54 -22.35
C LEU A 441 12.15 9.93 -21.87
N GLN A 442 13.37 10.36 -22.19
CA GLN A 442 13.86 11.71 -21.92
C GLN A 442 13.06 12.76 -22.71
N ASP A 443 12.81 12.52 -24.01
CA ASP A 443 11.98 13.39 -24.87
C ASP A 443 10.53 13.50 -24.37
N LEU A 444 10.07 12.52 -23.60
CA LEU A 444 8.75 12.49 -22.94
C LEU A 444 8.74 13.09 -21.53
N GLU A 445 9.85 13.68 -21.07
CA GLU A 445 10.01 14.24 -19.72
C GLU A 445 9.93 13.19 -18.59
N ARG A 446 10.08 11.90 -18.91
CA ARG A 446 10.11 10.78 -17.95
C ARG A 446 11.53 10.53 -17.44
N HIS A 447 12.14 11.56 -16.85
CA HIS A 447 13.57 11.60 -16.51
C HIS A 447 14.05 10.44 -15.63
N ALA A 448 13.28 10.06 -14.61
CA ALA A 448 13.65 8.97 -13.69
C ALA A 448 13.69 7.59 -14.40
N GLU A 449 12.76 7.35 -15.32
CA GLU A 449 12.77 6.11 -16.10
C GLU A 449 13.86 6.13 -17.17
N ALA A 450 14.04 7.27 -17.84
CA ALA A 450 15.12 7.47 -18.81
C ALA A 450 16.49 7.15 -18.20
N GLU A 451 16.80 7.68 -17.02
CA GLU A 451 18.04 7.42 -16.29
C GLU A 451 18.27 5.92 -16.07
N LYS A 452 17.25 5.17 -15.65
CA LYS A 452 17.34 3.71 -15.43
C LYS A 452 17.82 2.97 -16.69
N TYR A 453 17.27 3.31 -17.84
CA TYR A 453 17.61 2.66 -19.11
C TYR A 453 18.99 3.07 -19.62
N VAL A 454 19.35 4.35 -19.54
CA VAL A 454 20.68 4.82 -19.96
C VAL A 454 21.77 4.24 -19.06
N ARG A 455 21.59 4.22 -17.72
CA ARG A 455 22.55 3.57 -16.82
C ARG A 455 22.69 2.07 -17.08
N ARG A 456 21.59 1.37 -17.39
CA ARG A 456 21.64 -0.05 -17.80
C ARG A 456 22.41 -0.23 -19.11
N SER A 457 22.22 0.67 -20.07
CA SER A 457 22.96 0.68 -21.34
C SER A 457 24.46 0.90 -21.10
N LEU A 458 24.84 1.94 -20.34
CA LEU A 458 26.23 2.24 -19.96
C LEU A 458 26.91 1.06 -19.27
N ARG A 459 26.25 0.43 -18.29
CA ARG A 459 26.78 -0.75 -17.59
C ARG A 459 27.05 -1.91 -18.55
N ASN A 460 26.12 -2.18 -19.45
CA ASN A 460 26.26 -3.27 -20.41
C ASN A 460 27.34 -2.96 -21.46
N PHE A 461 27.45 -1.70 -21.86
CA PHE A 461 28.49 -1.22 -22.75
C PHE A 461 29.88 -1.36 -22.14
N GLU A 462 30.06 -0.94 -20.89
CA GLU A 462 31.31 -1.11 -20.14
C GLU A 462 31.73 -2.59 -20.07
N LYS A 463 30.78 -3.49 -19.76
CA LYS A 463 31.03 -4.94 -19.78
C LYS A 463 31.41 -5.46 -21.17
N ALA A 464 30.79 -4.94 -22.23
CA ALA A 464 31.12 -5.33 -23.59
C ALA A 464 32.54 -4.89 -23.95
N LEU A 465 32.94 -3.67 -23.60
CA LEU A 465 34.29 -3.15 -23.83
C LEU A 465 35.37 -3.95 -23.09
N LYS A 466 35.15 -4.30 -21.81
CA LYS A 466 36.08 -5.16 -21.05
C LYS A 466 36.32 -6.52 -21.70
N ASN A 467 35.29 -7.09 -22.33
CA ASN A 467 35.41 -8.36 -23.07
C ASN A 467 36.17 -8.19 -24.40
N VAL A 468 36.04 -7.05 -25.08
CA VAL A 468 36.81 -6.74 -26.29
C VAL A 468 38.30 -6.58 -25.93
N ASP A 469 38.61 -5.85 -24.86
CA ASP A 469 39.98 -5.56 -24.45
C ASP A 469 40.73 -6.85 -24.02
N ASN A 470 40.05 -7.75 -23.30
CA ASN A 470 40.62 -9.04 -22.88
C ASN A 470 40.86 -10.05 -24.02
N SER A 471 40.23 -9.87 -25.19
CA SER A 471 40.27 -10.86 -26.27
C SER A 471 41.29 -10.57 -27.37
N ASN A 472 41.88 -9.37 -27.45
CA ASN A 472 43.06 -9.14 -28.32
C ASN A 472 43.79 -7.79 -28.08
N PRO A 473 44.94 -7.74 -27.39
CA PRO A 473 45.72 -6.51 -27.22
C PRO A 473 46.57 -6.09 -28.44
N ALA A 474 46.66 -6.93 -29.49
CA ALA A 474 47.62 -6.76 -30.60
C ALA A 474 47.04 -6.24 -31.93
N SER A 475 45.74 -5.91 -32.01
CA SER A 475 45.12 -5.37 -33.24
C SER A 475 44.57 -3.95 -33.08
N ASN A 476 45.24 -3.12 -32.26
CA ASN A 476 45.02 -1.67 -32.21
C ASN A 476 45.61 -0.97 -33.45
N SER A 477 45.07 -1.32 -34.61
CA SER A 477 45.19 -0.54 -35.83
C SER A 477 43.80 -0.45 -36.45
N ARG A 478 43.23 0.75 -36.42
CA ARG A 478 42.14 1.24 -37.29
C ARG A 478 41.76 0.24 -38.39
N SER A 479 40.74 -0.59 -38.18
CA SER A 479 40.29 -1.52 -39.23
C SER A 479 38.77 -1.70 -39.17
N GLY A 480 38.12 -1.53 -40.32
CA GLY A 480 36.67 -1.47 -40.51
C GLY A 480 35.98 -2.82 -40.31
N THR A 481 35.93 -3.29 -39.07
CA THR A 481 35.08 -4.42 -38.66
C THR A 481 33.70 -3.89 -38.23
N LYS A 482 32.62 -4.63 -38.51
CA LYS A 482 31.24 -4.24 -38.14
C LYS A 482 31.13 -3.87 -36.65
N THR A 483 31.88 -4.54 -35.78
CA THR A 483 31.91 -4.29 -34.32
C THR A 483 32.41 -2.89 -33.97
N GLY A 484 33.47 -2.40 -34.62
CA GLY A 484 33.98 -1.04 -34.39
C GLY A 484 32.97 0.06 -34.77
N ALA A 485 32.23 -0.16 -35.86
CA ALA A 485 31.15 0.75 -36.27
C ALA A 485 30.00 0.79 -35.25
N TYR A 486 29.64 -0.35 -34.63
CA TYR A 486 28.64 -0.38 -33.57
C TYR A 486 29.09 0.34 -32.29
N ILE A 487 30.36 0.16 -31.89
CA ILE A 487 30.92 0.84 -30.71
C ILE A 487 30.88 2.36 -30.93
N ALA A 488 31.32 2.84 -32.10
CA ALA A 488 31.25 4.25 -32.45
C ALA A 488 29.81 4.78 -32.48
N ALA A 489 28.88 4.03 -33.08
CA ALA A 489 27.47 4.43 -33.14
C ALA A 489 26.80 4.50 -31.76
N ILE A 490 27.14 3.60 -30.84
CA ILE A 490 26.63 3.64 -29.46
C ILE A 490 27.22 4.83 -28.71
N ALA A 491 28.52 5.08 -28.85
CA ALA A 491 29.16 6.24 -28.28
C ALA A 491 28.52 7.53 -28.80
N GLU A 492 28.38 7.72 -30.11
CA GLU A 492 27.69 8.86 -30.72
C GLU A 492 26.24 9.00 -30.21
N ALA A 493 25.49 7.91 -30.11
CA ALA A 493 24.13 7.93 -29.61
C ALA A 493 24.06 8.42 -28.15
N LEU A 494 24.98 7.97 -27.29
CA LEU A 494 25.12 8.46 -25.91
C LEU A 494 25.55 9.93 -25.85
N LEU A 495 26.26 10.44 -26.87
CA LEU A 495 26.63 11.87 -26.94
C LEU A 495 25.49 12.78 -27.41
N GLY A 496 24.42 12.23 -28.00
CA GLY A 496 23.28 12.99 -28.53
C GLY A 496 22.37 13.64 -27.48
N VAL A 497 22.48 13.26 -26.20
CA VAL A 497 21.66 13.80 -25.10
C VAL A 497 22.31 15.06 -24.53
N GLU A 498 21.66 16.21 -24.66
CA GLU A 498 22.08 17.49 -24.06
C GLU A 498 23.61 17.75 -24.15
N GLY A 499 24.22 17.46 -25.31
CA GLY A 499 25.65 17.68 -25.54
C GLY A 499 26.60 16.67 -24.89
N GLY A 500 26.13 15.47 -24.55
CA GLY A 500 26.93 14.36 -24.02
C GLY A 500 27.21 14.40 -22.52
N TRP A 501 26.71 15.43 -21.82
CA TRP A 501 26.98 15.63 -20.40
C TRP A 501 26.33 14.57 -19.49
N LEU A 502 25.03 14.29 -19.63
CA LEU A 502 24.33 13.38 -18.71
C LEU A 502 24.92 11.97 -18.72
N PRO A 503 25.19 11.36 -19.88
CA PRO A 503 25.80 10.03 -19.91
C PRO A 503 27.24 10.03 -19.39
N LEU A 504 28.01 11.11 -19.63
CA LEU A 504 29.34 11.28 -19.05
C LEU A 504 29.30 11.38 -17.52
N ARG A 505 28.34 12.14 -16.98
CA ARG A 505 28.09 12.25 -15.53
C ARG A 505 27.77 10.90 -14.93
N TRP A 506 26.76 10.19 -15.46
CA TRP A 506 26.35 8.89 -14.91
C TRP A 506 27.45 7.84 -15.02
N ALA A 507 28.17 7.81 -16.14
CA ALA A 507 29.34 6.95 -16.28
C ALA A 507 30.43 7.27 -15.23
N SER A 508 30.63 8.55 -14.89
CA SER A 508 31.61 8.99 -13.89
C SER A 508 31.17 8.67 -12.45
N GLU A 509 29.87 8.75 -12.19
CA GLU A 509 29.24 8.37 -10.92
C GLU A 509 29.22 6.84 -10.70
N ASP A 510 29.15 6.06 -11.79
CA ASP A 510 29.15 4.59 -11.75
C ASP A 510 30.54 3.95 -12.00
N GLY A 511 31.55 4.75 -12.35
CA GLY A 511 32.94 4.31 -12.50
C GLY A 511 33.24 3.53 -13.78
N TYR A 512 32.62 3.90 -14.91
CA TYR A 512 32.78 3.22 -16.20
C TYR A 512 33.95 3.78 -17.00
N ASP A 513 35.15 3.35 -16.64
CA ASP A 513 36.44 3.87 -17.13
C ASP A 513 36.64 3.72 -18.65
N LEU A 514 36.28 2.57 -19.24
CA LEU A 514 36.43 2.35 -20.68
C LEU A 514 35.40 3.14 -21.49
N THR A 515 34.17 3.23 -20.99
CA THR A 515 33.09 4.01 -21.61
C THR A 515 33.45 5.49 -21.63
N ILE A 516 33.95 6.02 -20.50
CA ILE A 516 34.39 7.42 -20.41
C ILE A 516 35.57 7.66 -21.35
N LYS A 517 36.55 6.75 -21.42
CA LYS A 517 37.68 6.86 -22.35
C LYS A 517 37.23 7.10 -23.78
N LEU A 518 36.20 6.39 -24.24
CA LEU A 518 35.64 6.55 -25.58
C LEU A 518 34.84 7.85 -25.74
N MET A 519 34.07 8.25 -24.72
CA MET A 519 33.29 9.50 -24.76
C MET A 519 34.20 10.74 -24.79
N LEU A 520 35.31 10.72 -24.06
CA LEU A 520 36.26 11.83 -23.97
C LEU A 520 37.05 12.07 -25.27
N GLU A 521 36.91 11.22 -26.29
CA GLU A 521 37.43 11.52 -27.64
C GLU A 521 36.70 12.72 -28.28
N ASN A 522 35.44 12.96 -27.90
CA ASN A 522 34.56 13.96 -28.54
C ASN A 522 33.93 14.96 -27.55
N VAL A 523 34.18 14.81 -26.24
CA VAL A 523 33.57 15.62 -25.18
C VAL A 523 34.64 16.26 -24.31
N ASP A 524 34.40 17.50 -23.88
CA ASP A 524 35.29 18.19 -22.94
C ASP A 524 35.27 17.50 -21.55
N PRO A 525 36.42 16.99 -21.05
CA PRO A 525 36.49 16.32 -19.76
C PRO A 525 36.27 17.27 -18.56
N ASN A 526 36.29 18.59 -18.75
CA ASN A 526 36.03 19.59 -17.71
C ASN A 526 34.60 20.13 -17.71
N MET A 527 33.68 19.51 -18.47
CA MET A 527 32.26 19.89 -18.42
C MET A 527 31.73 19.87 -16.99
N LYS A 528 30.87 20.83 -16.67
CA LYS A 528 30.26 21.01 -15.35
C LYS A 528 28.76 20.82 -15.45
N ASN A 529 28.13 20.22 -14.44
CA ASN A 529 26.66 20.31 -14.29
C ASN A 529 26.23 21.68 -13.76
N GLU A 530 24.92 21.83 -13.56
CA GLU A 530 24.29 22.91 -12.81
C GLU A 530 24.97 23.18 -11.47
N ALA A 531 25.38 22.16 -10.72
CA ALA A 531 26.11 22.32 -9.45
C ALA A 531 27.62 22.62 -9.60
N GLY A 532 28.13 22.83 -10.82
CA GLY A 532 29.53 23.13 -11.09
C GLY A 532 30.49 21.94 -11.04
N ARG A 533 30.00 20.70 -10.86
CA ARG A 533 30.80 19.48 -10.66
C ARG A 533 31.29 18.90 -11.97
N THR A 534 32.58 18.53 -12.02
CA THR A 534 33.24 17.88 -13.15
C THR A 534 33.23 16.34 -13.03
N PRO A 535 33.48 15.58 -14.10
CA PRO A 535 33.70 14.13 -14.07
C PRO A 535 34.73 13.71 -13.00
N LEU A 536 35.82 14.47 -12.87
CA LEU A 536 36.86 14.23 -11.88
C LEU A 536 36.35 14.38 -10.44
N SER A 537 35.46 15.34 -10.16
CA SER A 537 34.86 15.50 -8.84
C SER A 537 33.97 14.31 -8.44
N TRP A 538 33.22 13.73 -9.39
CA TRP A 538 32.40 12.53 -9.16
C TRP A 538 33.26 11.29 -8.92
N ALA A 539 34.26 11.07 -9.78
CA ALA A 539 35.22 9.98 -9.64
C ALA A 539 35.96 10.05 -8.29
N SER A 540 36.33 11.27 -7.88
CA SER A 540 37.00 11.52 -6.61
C SER A 540 36.09 11.33 -5.40
N SER A 541 34.80 11.67 -5.50
CA SER A 541 33.82 11.43 -4.43
C SER A 541 33.49 9.94 -4.25
N HIS A 542 33.49 9.15 -5.32
CA HIS A 542 33.05 7.75 -5.30
C HIS A 542 34.19 6.73 -5.13
N GLY A 543 35.44 7.15 -5.25
CA GLY A 543 36.59 6.26 -5.02
C GLY A 543 37.06 5.52 -6.28
N TYR A 544 36.75 6.00 -7.49
CA TYR A 544 37.15 5.33 -8.73
C TYR A 544 38.57 5.67 -9.16
N GLU A 545 39.54 5.00 -8.55
CA GLU A 545 40.99 5.22 -8.77
C GLU A 545 41.40 5.14 -10.25
N ALA A 546 40.94 4.11 -10.97
CA ALA A 546 41.28 3.91 -12.39
C ALA A 546 40.79 5.06 -13.27
N LEU A 547 39.58 5.56 -12.97
CA LEU A 547 38.99 6.69 -13.69
C LEU A 547 39.69 8.00 -13.35
N VAL A 548 40.03 8.24 -12.07
CA VAL A 548 40.84 9.41 -11.67
C VAL A 548 42.18 9.39 -12.40
N ASN A 549 42.86 8.26 -12.44
CA ASN A 549 44.14 8.14 -13.15
C ASN A 549 43.99 8.39 -14.67
N LEU A 550 42.91 7.90 -15.27
CA LEU A 550 42.59 8.16 -16.68
C LEU A 550 42.36 9.65 -16.95
N LEU A 551 41.56 10.32 -16.12
CA LEU A 551 41.25 11.74 -16.26
C LEU A 551 42.48 12.62 -16.03
N LEU A 552 43.28 12.33 -14.99
CA LEU A 552 44.52 13.08 -14.71
C LEU A 552 45.60 12.86 -15.77
N GLY A 553 45.53 11.75 -16.53
CA GLY A 553 46.38 11.51 -17.69
C GLY A 553 46.07 12.38 -18.91
N ILE A 554 44.92 13.07 -18.91
CA ILE A 554 44.52 13.99 -19.98
C ILE A 554 44.99 15.40 -19.61
N GLU A 555 45.87 15.98 -20.44
CA GLU A 555 46.56 17.25 -20.13
C GLU A 555 45.62 18.44 -19.87
N ILE A 556 44.47 18.46 -20.56
CA ILE A 556 43.49 19.55 -20.45
C ILE A 556 42.67 19.50 -19.14
N VAL A 557 42.67 18.40 -18.39
CA VAL A 557 41.86 18.27 -17.17
C VAL A 557 42.39 19.18 -16.07
N ASP A 558 41.48 19.95 -15.45
CA ASP A 558 41.79 20.79 -14.30
C ASP A 558 41.59 19.98 -12.99
N PRO A 559 42.67 19.57 -12.30
CA PRO A 559 42.57 18.78 -11.09
C PRO A 559 42.07 19.60 -9.87
N ASP A 560 42.04 20.93 -9.97
CA ASP A 560 41.57 21.84 -8.91
C ASP A 560 40.23 22.51 -9.26
N ALA A 561 39.50 21.95 -10.22
CA ALA A 561 38.21 22.48 -10.68
C ALA A 561 37.20 22.59 -9.54
N ARG A 562 36.68 23.81 -9.32
CA ARG A 562 35.71 24.10 -8.25
C ARG A 562 34.27 23.97 -8.72
N ASP A 563 33.45 23.36 -7.86
CA ASP A 563 31.99 23.34 -7.97
C ASP A 563 31.34 24.63 -7.41
N GLU A 564 30.02 24.76 -7.46
CA GLU A 564 29.32 25.97 -6.98
C GLU A 564 29.51 26.25 -5.48
N LYS A 565 29.76 25.21 -4.69
CA LYS A 565 30.10 25.31 -3.26
C LYS A 565 31.59 25.59 -3.05
N GLY A 566 32.38 25.68 -4.12
CA GLY A 566 33.83 25.83 -4.06
C GLY A 566 34.56 24.54 -3.74
N TRP A 567 33.90 23.37 -3.81
CA TRP A 567 34.55 22.09 -3.55
C TRP A 567 35.41 21.66 -4.74
N THR A 568 36.65 21.27 -4.45
CA THR A 568 37.60 20.67 -5.39
C THR A 568 37.50 19.14 -5.34
N PRO A 569 38.01 18.41 -6.35
CA PRO A 569 38.09 16.95 -6.30
C PRO A 569 38.81 16.44 -5.04
N LEU A 570 39.80 17.18 -4.54
CA LEU A 570 40.51 16.87 -3.30
C LEU A 570 39.61 16.97 -2.06
N LEU A 571 38.74 17.99 -1.96
CA LEU A 571 37.77 18.10 -0.86
C LEU A 571 36.81 16.91 -0.82
N TRP A 572 36.33 16.45 -1.99
CA TRP A 572 35.49 15.25 -2.11
C TRP A 572 36.23 13.97 -1.70
N ALA A 573 37.44 13.76 -2.21
CA ALA A 573 38.25 12.59 -1.88
C ALA A 573 38.63 12.55 -0.39
N ALA A 574 38.99 13.69 0.19
CA ALA A 574 39.37 13.79 1.60
C ALA A 574 38.19 13.55 2.54
N SER A 575 37.00 14.07 2.23
CA SER A 575 35.78 13.83 3.02
C SER A 575 35.38 12.35 3.07
N LYS A 576 35.64 11.62 1.98
CA LYS A 576 35.29 10.19 1.87
C LYS A 576 36.42 9.24 2.22
N GLY A 577 37.62 9.75 2.50
CA GLY A 577 38.75 8.93 2.91
C GLY A 577 39.41 8.16 1.76
N HIS A 578 39.28 8.61 0.52
CA HIS A 578 39.81 7.89 -0.64
C HIS A 578 41.32 8.12 -0.78
N GLU A 579 42.10 7.38 0.02
CA GLU A 579 43.54 7.55 0.20
C GLU A 579 44.32 7.59 -1.12
N ARG A 580 44.07 6.62 -2.01
CA ARG A 580 44.78 6.52 -3.28
C ARG A 580 44.50 7.70 -4.21
N ILE A 581 43.25 8.19 -4.20
CA ILE A 581 42.85 9.34 -5.01
C ILE A 581 43.48 10.63 -4.47
N VAL A 582 43.49 10.81 -3.15
CA VAL A 582 44.20 11.92 -2.51
C VAL A 582 45.67 11.91 -2.93
N LYS A 583 46.32 10.75 -2.90
CA LYS A 583 47.70 10.60 -3.37
C LYS A 583 47.87 11.00 -4.83
N LEU A 584 47.03 10.47 -5.74
CA LEU A 584 47.07 10.80 -7.16
C LEU A 584 46.87 12.30 -7.43
N LEU A 585 45.94 12.94 -6.73
CA LEU A 585 45.67 14.37 -6.85
C LEU A 585 46.84 15.22 -6.35
N LEU A 586 47.42 14.89 -5.18
CA LEU A 586 48.58 15.60 -4.63
C LEU A 586 49.84 15.42 -5.49
N ASP A 587 50.05 14.23 -6.07
CA ASP A 587 51.18 13.93 -6.95
C ASP A 587 51.19 14.82 -8.22
N THR A 588 50.05 15.38 -8.64
CA THR A 588 49.97 16.30 -9.78
C THR A 588 50.71 17.63 -9.56
N LYS A 589 50.93 18.03 -8.29
CA LYS A 589 51.46 19.34 -7.87
C LYS A 589 50.70 20.57 -8.38
N LYS A 590 49.54 20.38 -9.03
CA LYS A 590 48.65 21.44 -9.53
C LYS A 590 47.50 21.74 -8.57
N VAL A 591 47.23 20.83 -7.62
CA VAL A 591 46.13 20.92 -6.65
C VAL A 591 46.55 21.72 -5.43
N ASP A 592 45.67 22.59 -4.94
CA ASP A 592 45.87 23.31 -3.68
C ASP A 592 45.42 22.44 -2.48
N PRO A 593 46.34 21.94 -1.63
CA PRO A 593 45.98 21.15 -0.45
C PRO A 593 45.23 21.96 0.62
N ASN A 594 45.26 23.29 0.54
CA ASN A 594 44.57 24.21 1.43
C ASN A 594 43.30 24.80 0.81
N ALA A 595 42.80 24.21 -0.29
CA ALA A 595 41.58 24.68 -0.95
C ALA A 595 40.43 24.80 0.06
N LYS A 596 39.87 26.01 0.15
CA LYS A 596 38.71 26.30 1.01
C LYS A 596 37.44 26.27 0.17
N GLU A 597 36.38 25.68 0.71
CA GLU A 597 35.04 25.87 0.17
C GLU A 597 34.64 27.37 0.18
N LYS A 598 33.60 27.70 -0.57
CA LYS A 598 33.02 29.05 -0.59
C LYS A 598 32.49 29.41 0.80
N ALA A 599 32.63 30.68 1.18
CA ALA A 599 32.08 31.15 2.45
C ALA A 599 30.56 30.92 2.49
N ASP A 600 30.10 30.25 3.55
CA ASP A 600 28.69 30.07 3.86
C ASP A 600 28.37 30.98 5.05
N GLU A 601 27.38 31.85 4.93
CA GLU A 601 26.96 32.78 6.00
C GLU A 601 26.47 32.02 7.25
N THR A 602 26.07 30.76 7.09
CA THR A 602 25.60 29.90 8.19
C THR A 602 26.72 29.20 8.95
N ARG A 603 27.95 29.14 8.40
CA ARG A 603 29.05 28.35 8.97
C ARG A 603 30.27 29.21 9.28
N ARG A 604 30.67 29.23 10.55
CA ARG A 604 31.78 30.06 11.07
C ARG A 604 33.15 29.69 10.49
N THR A 605 33.38 28.41 10.18
CA THR A 605 34.63 27.90 9.61
C THR A 605 34.43 27.49 8.16
N ARG A 606 35.46 27.62 7.30
CA ARG A 606 35.44 27.08 5.92
C ARG A 606 36.08 25.69 5.90
N ARG A 607 35.56 24.79 5.07
CA ARG A 607 35.98 23.38 5.03
C ARG A 607 37.22 23.30 4.15
N THR A 608 38.24 22.64 4.68
CA THR A 608 39.49 22.30 4.01
C THR A 608 39.59 20.78 3.89
N PRO A 609 40.46 20.25 3.00
CA PRO A 609 40.68 18.81 2.91
C PRO A 609 41.10 18.20 4.25
N LEU A 610 41.96 18.90 5.01
CA LEU A 610 42.40 18.44 6.33
C LEU A 610 41.23 18.36 7.32
N LEU A 611 40.38 19.38 7.39
CA LEU A 611 39.23 19.39 8.29
C LEU A 611 38.26 18.27 7.96
N LEU A 612 37.94 18.07 6.69
CA LEU A 612 37.03 17.00 6.25
C LEU A 612 37.61 15.61 6.51
N ALA A 613 38.91 15.42 6.29
CA ALA A 613 39.59 14.17 6.61
C ALA A 613 39.61 13.91 8.12
N ALA A 614 39.81 14.95 8.93
CA ALA A 614 39.81 14.86 10.38
C ALA A 614 38.40 14.62 10.97
N GLU A 615 37.38 15.27 10.42
CA GLU A 615 35.96 15.06 10.74
C GLU A 615 35.52 13.62 10.44
N GLY A 616 36.01 13.03 9.35
CA GLY A 616 35.70 11.65 8.94
C GLY A 616 36.63 10.57 9.52
N GLY A 617 37.68 10.95 10.26
CA GLY A 617 38.60 10.00 10.89
C GLY A 617 39.61 9.34 9.93
N HIS A 618 39.86 9.95 8.78
CA HIS A 618 40.67 9.36 7.71
C HIS A 618 42.17 9.57 7.96
N GLU A 619 42.75 8.78 8.86
CA GLU A 619 44.14 8.91 9.35
C GLU A 619 45.20 8.97 8.24
N ALA A 620 45.13 8.09 7.24
CA ALA A 620 46.10 8.06 6.15
C ALA A 620 46.01 9.32 5.27
N VAL A 621 44.79 9.84 5.04
CA VAL A 621 44.57 11.10 4.31
C VAL A 621 45.14 12.28 5.10
N VAL A 622 44.88 12.33 6.41
CA VAL A 622 45.46 13.36 7.29
C VAL A 622 46.97 13.32 7.23
N ARG A 623 47.58 12.14 7.33
CA ARG A 623 49.04 11.97 7.21
C ARG A 623 49.57 12.49 5.87
N MET A 624 48.97 12.08 4.76
CA MET A 624 49.38 12.54 3.42
C MET A 624 49.27 14.06 3.26
N LEU A 625 48.21 14.68 3.79
CA LEU A 625 48.04 16.13 3.74
C LEU A 625 49.09 16.85 4.59
N LEU A 626 49.41 16.35 5.78
CA LEU A 626 50.45 16.90 6.65
C LEU A 626 51.86 16.76 6.03
N ASP A 627 52.14 15.63 5.37
CA ASP A 627 53.42 15.36 4.71
C ASP A 627 53.73 16.31 3.54
N THR A 628 52.72 17.00 2.99
CA THR A 628 52.94 18.00 1.93
C THR A 628 53.77 19.20 2.39
N ASN A 629 53.85 19.47 3.70
CA ASN A 629 54.45 20.68 4.30
C ASN A 629 53.88 22.02 3.79
N VAL A 630 52.82 22.01 2.99
CA VAL A 630 52.11 23.21 2.50
C VAL A 630 50.95 23.58 3.43
N VAL A 631 50.43 22.62 4.19
CA VAL A 631 49.32 22.84 5.13
C VAL A 631 49.80 23.62 6.34
N ASP A 632 49.37 24.88 6.45
CA ASP A 632 49.71 25.75 7.57
C ASP A 632 48.72 25.55 8.73
N LEU A 633 49.13 24.76 9.72
CA LEU A 633 48.37 24.52 10.95
C LEU A 633 48.38 25.70 11.93
N SER A 634 49.20 26.72 11.70
CA SER A 634 49.48 27.82 12.63
C SER A 634 48.85 29.16 12.25
N ALA A 635 48.56 29.39 10.97
CA ALA A 635 48.11 30.70 10.48
C ALA A 635 46.60 30.95 10.62
N SER A 636 45.77 29.96 10.93
CA SER A 636 44.33 30.14 11.00
C SER A 636 43.67 29.14 11.96
N ALA A 637 43.03 29.67 13.01
CA ALA A 637 42.15 28.93 13.93
C ALA A 637 41.05 28.13 13.19
N GLU A 638 40.74 28.51 11.95
CA GLU A 638 39.74 27.87 11.10
C GLU A 638 40.17 26.48 10.59
N THR A 639 41.45 26.11 10.67
CA THR A 639 41.96 24.87 10.04
C THR A 639 42.55 23.89 11.03
N GLY A 640 43.67 24.20 11.70
CA GLY A 640 44.33 23.27 12.63
C GLY A 640 43.48 22.94 13.86
N GLU A 641 43.06 23.98 14.59
CA GLU A 641 42.25 23.86 15.80
C GLU A 641 40.87 23.27 15.51
N ALA A 642 40.22 23.72 14.43
CA ALA A 642 38.96 23.16 13.97
C ALA A 642 39.10 21.66 13.59
N SER A 643 40.15 21.26 12.87
CA SER A 643 40.37 19.86 12.51
C SER A 643 40.56 18.98 13.74
N LEU A 644 41.33 19.46 14.73
CA LEU A 644 41.50 18.76 16.01
C LEU A 644 40.16 18.64 16.73
N LEU A 645 39.38 19.72 16.82
CA LEU A 645 38.09 19.73 17.50
C LEU A 645 37.10 18.74 16.88
N TRP A 646 36.97 18.70 15.55
CA TRP A 646 36.08 17.75 14.87
C TRP A 646 36.53 16.30 15.04
N ALA A 647 37.83 16.02 14.93
CA ALA A 647 38.37 14.69 15.22
C ALA A 647 38.09 14.26 16.67
N VAL A 648 38.20 15.19 17.61
CA VAL A 648 37.91 14.95 19.03
C VAL A 648 36.42 14.73 19.27
N LYS A 649 35.52 15.55 18.71
CA LYS A 649 34.06 15.38 18.83
C LYS A 649 33.59 14.03 18.31
N ASN A 650 34.19 13.54 17.23
CA ASN A 650 33.85 12.26 16.60
C ASN A 650 34.67 11.06 17.14
N GLY A 651 35.64 11.28 18.03
CA GLY A 651 36.36 10.19 18.70
C GLY A 651 37.49 9.56 17.89
N HIS A 652 38.03 10.25 16.89
CA HIS A 652 39.04 9.73 15.97
C HIS A 652 40.46 9.79 16.57
N ALA A 653 40.76 8.87 17.49
CA ALA A 653 42.00 8.86 18.27
C ALA A 653 43.30 8.93 17.44
N GLY A 654 43.44 8.15 16.36
CA GLY A 654 44.67 8.20 15.56
C GLY A 654 44.83 9.51 14.78
N VAL A 655 43.74 10.14 14.35
CA VAL A 655 43.79 11.51 13.78
C VAL A 655 44.21 12.52 14.85
N VAL A 656 43.64 12.42 16.05
CA VAL A 656 44.00 13.29 17.18
C VAL A 656 45.48 13.15 17.50
N GLN A 657 46.00 11.92 17.56
CA GLN A 657 47.42 11.66 17.77
C GLN A 657 48.28 12.33 16.69
N LEU A 658 47.98 12.12 15.40
CA LEU A 658 48.72 12.72 14.29
C LEU A 658 48.73 14.26 14.35
N LEU A 659 47.59 14.87 14.66
CA LEU A 659 47.47 16.32 14.77
C LEU A 659 48.27 16.87 15.97
N LEU A 660 48.23 16.20 17.12
CA LEU A 660 48.97 16.60 18.32
C LEU A 660 50.48 16.43 18.18
N GLU A 661 50.95 15.38 17.50
CA GLU A 661 52.37 15.12 17.20
C GLU A 661 53.02 16.25 16.38
N THR A 662 52.24 17.02 15.61
CA THR A 662 52.76 18.18 14.88
C THR A 662 53.29 19.28 15.81
N GLY A 663 52.85 19.32 17.07
CA GLY A 663 53.21 20.31 18.08
C GLY A 663 52.68 21.74 17.83
N LYS A 664 52.15 22.01 16.63
CA LYS A 664 51.72 23.35 16.18
C LYS A 664 50.32 23.74 16.64
N ILE A 665 49.50 22.79 17.09
CA ILE A 665 48.10 23.00 17.45
C ILE A 665 47.98 23.23 18.97
N VAL A 666 47.07 24.14 19.37
CA VAL A 666 46.70 24.37 20.77
C VAL A 666 45.57 23.39 21.15
N PRO A 667 45.79 22.47 22.12
CA PRO A 667 44.80 21.45 22.45
C PRO A 667 43.62 21.97 23.30
N ASP A 668 43.69 23.21 23.80
CA ASP A 668 42.67 23.85 24.66
C ASP A 668 41.78 24.86 23.92
N ALA A 669 41.87 24.92 22.59
CA ALA A 669 41.10 25.87 21.79
C ALA A 669 39.58 25.66 22.00
N ALA A 670 38.94 26.59 22.71
CA ALA A 670 37.50 26.55 23.00
C ALA A 670 36.70 27.16 21.84
N GLU A 671 35.64 26.46 21.40
CA GLU A 671 34.77 26.96 20.33
C GLU A 671 33.59 27.76 20.90
N GLU A 672 33.26 28.87 20.25
CA GLU A 672 31.99 29.55 20.47
C GLU A 672 30.88 28.85 19.65
N SER A 673 29.94 28.19 20.34
CA SER A 673 28.71 27.66 19.75
C SER A 673 27.56 28.67 19.86
N GLU A 674 26.58 28.58 18.95
CA GLU A 674 25.29 29.29 19.08
C GLU A 674 24.41 28.69 20.17
N ILE A 675 24.58 27.40 20.45
CA ILE A 675 23.94 26.73 21.58
C ILE A 675 24.67 27.19 22.84
N GLU A 676 23.97 27.94 23.70
CA GLU A 676 24.55 28.56 24.90
C GLU A 676 25.29 27.52 25.77
N ASP A 677 24.72 26.34 25.94
CA ASP A 677 25.27 25.24 26.75
C ASP A 677 26.52 24.58 26.15
N GLU A 678 26.74 24.67 24.84
CA GLU A 678 27.91 24.05 24.19
C GLU A 678 29.06 25.02 23.97
N SER A 679 28.79 26.30 24.14
CA SER A 679 29.78 27.36 23.91
C SER A 679 30.84 27.40 25.02
N GLY A 680 32.09 27.63 24.62
CA GLY A 680 33.24 27.66 25.53
C GLY A 680 33.78 26.27 25.91
N ARG A 681 33.31 25.19 25.28
CA ARG A 681 33.82 23.84 25.52
C ARG A 681 35.18 23.64 24.86
N THR A 682 36.14 23.12 25.62
CA THR A 682 37.46 22.68 25.12
C THR A 682 37.38 21.29 24.46
N PRO A 683 38.38 20.88 23.67
CA PRO A 683 38.43 19.54 23.10
C PRO A 683 38.32 18.44 24.17
N LEU A 684 38.97 18.60 25.32
CA LEU A 684 38.84 17.65 26.43
C LEU A 684 37.39 17.52 26.93
N MET A 685 36.65 18.63 27.02
CA MET A 685 35.23 18.61 27.40
C MET A 685 34.36 17.88 26.37
N TRP A 686 34.63 18.09 25.08
CA TRP A 686 33.94 17.36 24.02
C TRP A 686 34.24 15.87 24.06
N ALA A 687 35.50 15.48 24.26
CA ALA A 687 35.91 14.09 24.42
C ALA A 687 35.23 13.44 25.64
N ALA A 688 35.17 14.17 26.77
CA ALA A 688 34.54 13.72 28.00
C ALA A 688 33.01 13.56 27.87
N ASN A 689 32.35 14.52 27.22
CA ASN A 689 30.90 14.51 26.98
C ASN A 689 30.49 13.39 26.01
N ASN A 690 31.30 13.17 24.97
CA ASN A 690 31.01 12.16 23.93
C ASN A 690 31.60 10.77 24.24
N GLN A 691 32.15 10.59 25.45
CA GLN A 691 32.65 9.30 25.96
C GLN A 691 33.86 8.72 25.20
N HIS A 692 34.71 9.57 24.63
CA HIS A 692 35.86 9.16 23.81
C HIS A 692 37.12 8.92 24.67
N HIS A 693 37.17 7.78 25.35
CA HIS A 693 38.21 7.39 26.29
C HIS A 693 39.64 7.51 25.76
N ASP A 694 39.92 6.97 24.56
CA ASP A 694 41.25 6.99 23.95
C ASP A 694 41.69 8.42 23.60
N VAL A 695 40.75 9.25 23.15
CA VAL A 695 41.00 10.67 22.87
C VAL A 695 41.29 11.44 24.15
N VAL A 696 40.54 11.19 25.23
CA VAL A 696 40.83 11.78 26.56
C VAL A 696 42.24 11.42 26.98
N LYS A 697 42.62 10.14 26.89
CA LYS A 697 43.97 9.70 27.25
C LYS A 697 45.06 10.42 26.43
N LEU A 698 44.89 10.47 25.10
CA LEU A 698 45.82 11.17 24.22
C LEU A 698 45.95 12.67 24.55
N LEU A 699 44.84 13.34 24.83
CA LEU A 699 44.84 14.75 25.23
C LEU A 699 45.55 14.96 26.58
N LEU A 700 45.31 14.08 27.57
CA LEU A 700 45.97 14.14 28.87
C LEU A 700 47.48 13.87 28.78
N ASP A 701 47.89 12.93 27.93
CA ASP A 701 49.30 12.58 27.70
C ASP A 701 50.12 13.75 27.12
N THR A 702 49.47 14.73 26.47
CA THR A 702 50.16 15.95 26.02
C THR A 702 50.68 16.82 27.17
N GLY A 703 50.08 16.72 28.37
CA GLY A 703 50.37 17.58 29.51
C GLY A 703 50.09 19.07 29.32
N ARG A 704 49.52 19.47 28.17
CA ARG A 704 49.27 20.86 27.75
C ARG A 704 47.82 21.30 27.93
N VAL A 705 46.97 20.44 28.47
CA VAL A 705 45.51 20.64 28.58
C VAL A 705 45.12 21.15 29.96
N ASP A 706 44.30 22.20 29.99
CA ASP A 706 43.68 22.71 31.22
C ASP A 706 42.44 21.89 31.61
N LEU A 707 42.58 21.14 32.71
CA LEU A 707 41.52 20.30 33.27
C LEU A 707 40.41 21.11 33.96
N GLU A 708 40.74 22.34 34.39
CA GLU A 708 39.87 23.25 35.14
C GLU A 708 39.24 24.31 34.24
N ALA A 709 39.44 24.20 32.92
CA ALA A 709 38.69 24.98 31.95
C ALA A 709 37.19 24.83 32.20
N ARG A 710 36.44 25.89 31.93
CA ARG A 710 34.99 25.95 32.18
C ARG A 710 34.25 26.39 30.92
N ASP A 711 33.23 25.64 30.54
CA ASP A 711 32.30 26.08 29.50
C ASP A 711 31.47 27.28 29.98
N LYS A 712 30.61 27.85 29.11
CA LYS A 712 29.74 28.95 29.53
C LYS A 712 28.84 28.55 30.70
N CYS A 713 28.48 27.28 30.86
CA CYS A 713 27.70 26.77 31.99
C CYS A 713 28.54 26.41 33.22
N ARG A 714 29.80 26.88 33.27
CA ARG A 714 30.77 26.64 34.34
C ARG A 714 31.10 25.17 34.57
N ARG A 715 30.78 24.29 33.62
CA ARG A 715 31.07 22.85 33.65
C ARG A 715 32.51 22.58 33.24
N THR A 716 33.15 21.66 33.94
CA THR A 716 34.49 21.12 33.66
C THR A 716 34.39 19.77 32.95
N ALA A 717 35.50 19.24 32.42
CA ALA A 717 35.52 17.92 31.78
C ALA A 717 35.05 16.80 32.72
N ILE A 718 35.40 16.85 34.02
CA ILE A 718 34.95 15.87 35.01
C ILE A 718 33.45 15.96 35.28
N SER A 719 32.85 17.15 35.25
CA SER A 719 31.40 17.31 35.43
C SER A 719 30.62 16.72 34.25
N LEU A 720 31.09 16.91 33.01
CA LEU A 720 30.48 16.33 31.81
C LEU A 720 30.65 14.81 31.74
N ALA A 721 31.80 14.29 32.18
CA ALA A 721 32.02 12.84 32.28
C ALA A 721 31.10 12.20 33.33
N ALA A 722 30.90 12.89 34.47
CA ALA A 722 30.02 12.43 35.54
C ALA A 722 28.53 12.51 35.17
N GLU A 723 28.12 13.55 34.43
CA GLU A 723 26.76 13.70 33.89
C GLU A 723 26.39 12.59 32.89
N ASN A 724 27.37 12.07 32.14
CA ASN A 724 27.17 10.99 31.19
C ASN A 724 27.46 9.59 31.77
N GLY A 725 27.94 9.50 33.02
CA GLY A 725 28.21 8.23 33.67
C GLY A 725 29.50 7.52 33.26
N ASN A 726 30.47 8.23 32.69
CA ASN A 726 31.70 7.66 32.14
C ASN A 726 32.75 7.40 33.23
N ASP A 727 32.67 6.25 33.91
CA ASP A 727 33.56 5.90 35.02
C ASP A 727 35.05 5.86 34.63
N GLU A 728 35.38 5.35 33.45
CA GLU A 728 36.78 5.30 32.99
C GLU A 728 37.35 6.70 32.69
N ILE A 729 36.58 7.62 32.11
CA ILE A 729 37.02 9.02 31.90
C ILE A 729 37.18 9.73 33.25
N VAL A 730 36.24 9.55 34.17
CA VAL A 730 36.34 10.10 35.54
C VAL A 730 37.59 9.57 36.22
N LYS A 731 37.87 8.27 36.13
CA LYS A 731 39.08 7.64 36.67
C LYS A 731 40.36 8.21 36.06
N LEU A 732 40.41 8.38 34.73
CA LEU A 732 41.54 8.99 34.03
C LEU A 732 41.78 10.43 34.51
N LEU A 733 40.73 11.26 34.56
CA LEU A 733 40.83 12.65 35.02
C LEU A 733 41.28 12.73 36.49
N LEU A 734 40.72 11.91 37.38
CA LEU A 734 41.09 11.86 38.79
C LEU A 734 42.54 11.40 39.02
N SER A 735 43.04 10.48 38.18
CA SER A 735 44.42 9.97 38.29
C SER A 735 45.49 11.05 38.08
N THR A 736 45.15 12.14 37.38
CA THR A 736 46.05 13.28 37.19
C THR A 736 46.26 14.11 38.45
N ASN A 737 45.41 13.95 39.47
CA ASN A 737 45.38 14.71 40.73
C ASN A 737 45.27 16.24 40.57
N LYS A 738 45.01 16.72 39.35
CA LYS A 738 44.88 18.13 38.98
C LYS A 738 43.42 18.57 38.79
N ALA A 739 42.52 17.63 38.52
CA ALA A 739 41.09 17.89 38.38
C ALA A 739 40.43 18.06 39.75
N ASP A 740 39.63 19.12 39.92
CA ASP A 740 38.81 19.38 41.11
C ASP A 740 37.51 18.56 41.05
N PRO A 741 37.33 17.55 41.92
CA PRO A 741 36.14 16.71 41.90
C PRO A 741 34.89 17.40 42.50
N ASP A 742 35.04 18.58 43.12
CA ASP A 742 33.94 19.41 43.63
C ASP A 742 33.63 20.63 42.73
N ALA A 743 34.18 20.66 41.51
CA ALA A 743 33.96 21.75 40.56
C ALA A 743 32.48 21.91 40.18
N ALA A 744 31.80 22.88 40.81
CA ALA A 744 30.39 23.14 40.58
C ALA A 744 30.11 23.90 39.28
N ASP A 745 29.02 23.52 38.60
CA ASP A 745 28.47 24.20 37.42
C ASP A 745 27.70 25.49 37.78
N LYS A 746 27.06 26.14 36.81
CA LYS A 746 26.24 27.35 37.00
C LYS A 746 25.10 27.15 38.01
N ASP A 747 24.52 25.96 38.05
CA ASP A 747 23.43 25.59 38.95
C ASP A 747 23.94 25.13 40.32
N GLY A 748 25.25 25.19 40.57
CA GLY A 748 25.86 24.72 41.81
C GLY A 748 25.94 23.19 41.90
N ARG A 749 25.69 22.47 40.81
CA ARG A 749 25.75 21.01 40.77
C ARG A 749 27.21 20.57 40.66
N THR A 750 27.67 19.74 41.59
CA THR A 750 29.00 19.12 41.55
C THR A 750 28.96 17.84 40.70
N PRO A 751 30.12 17.32 40.24
CA PRO A 751 30.18 16.02 39.56
C PRO A 751 29.51 14.90 40.36
N LEU A 752 29.62 14.93 41.69
CA LEU A 752 28.94 13.97 42.56
C LEU A 752 27.41 14.13 42.53
N ILE A 753 26.88 15.36 42.49
CA ILE A 753 25.42 15.60 42.34
C ILE A 753 24.94 15.09 40.98
N LEU A 754 25.69 15.35 39.90
CA LEU A 754 25.33 14.91 38.55
C LEU A 754 25.35 13.38 38.44
N ALA A 755 26.39 12.72 38.96
CA ALA A 755 26.49 11.25 38.98
C ALA A 755 25.38 10.61 39.84
N ALA A 756 25.06 11.23 40.98
CA ALA A 756 23.99 10.79 41.87
C ALA A 756 22.60 11.03 41.27
N GLU A 757 22.39 12.09 40.49
CA GLU A 757 21.14 12.35 39.77
C GLU A 757 20.93 11.34 38.63
N GLY A 758 22.00 11.01 37.89
CA GLY A 758 21.98 10.07 36.77
C GLY A 758 21.99 8.58 37.14
N GLY A 759 22.33 8.22 38.37
CA GLY A 759 22.33 6.82 38.82
C GLY A 759 23.65 6.09 38.53
N PHE A 760 24.75 6.80 38.35
CA PHE A 760 26.02 6.22 37.95
C PHE A 760 26.86 5.74 39.16
N GLU A 761 26.51 4.57 39.69
CA GLU A 761 27.11 3.97 40.88
C GLU A 761 28.65 3.96 40.88
N LYS A 762 29.26 3.50 39.79
CA LYS A 762 30.72 3.43 39.66
C LYS A 762 31.38 4.81 39.71
N VAL A 763 30.78 5.81 39.07
CA VAL A 763 31.28 7.19 39.09
C VAL A 763 31.18 7.76 40.50
N VAL A 764 30.06 7.51 41.20
CA VAL A 764 29.90 7.89 42.61
C VAL A 764 30.99 7.23 43.46
N GLN A 765 31.21 5.93 43.32
CA GLN A 765 32.26 5.22 44.06
C GLN A 765 33.64 5.82 43.80
N LEU A 766 34.02 6.03 42.53
CA LEU A 766 35.30 6.62 42.15
C LEU A 766 35.50 8.03 42.73
N LEU A 767 34.47 8.87 42.71
CA LEU A 767 34.52 10.22 43.30
C LEU A 767 34.67 10.15 44.82
N LEU A 768 33.93 9.25 45.48
CA LEU A 768 33.99 9.02 46.92
C LEU A 768 35.38 8.48 47.36
N ASP A 769 35.98 7.57 46.60
CA ASP A 769 37.28 6.98 46.92
C ASP A 769 38.43 8.01 46.97
N THR A 770 38.26 9.18 46.35
CA THR A 770 39.27 10.26 46.40
C THR A 770 39.45 10.87 47.79
N ASN A 771 38.48 10.71 48.70
CA ASN A 771 38.42 11.38 50.01
C ASN A 771 38.52 12.92 50.00
N LYS A 772 38.47 13.55 48.82
CA LYS A 772 38.48 15.01 48.65
C LYS A 772 37.09 15.60 48.42
N VAL A 773 36.15 14.77 47.99
CA VAL A 773 34.79 15.19 47.60
C VAL A 773 33.93 15.48 48.82
N ASN A 774 33.29 16.64 48.82
CA ASN A 774 32.37 17.05 49.86
C ASN A 774 30.92 16.60 49.54
N THR A 775 30.46 15.55 50.24
CA THR A 775 29.11 14.97 50.08
C THR A 775 27.96 15.87 50.56
N SER A 776 28.27 16.98 51.25
CA SER A 776 27.29 17.91 51.80
C SER A 776 27.01 19.14 50.93
N LEU A 777 27.76 19.31 49.83
CA LEU A 777 27.54 20.42 48.91
C LEU A 777 26.12 20.38 48.34
N LYS A 778 25.52 21.56 48.24
CA LYS A 778 24.16 21.75 47.75
C LYS A 778 24.20 22.51 46.43
N ASP A 779 23.36 22.09 45.50
CA ASP A 779 23.08 22.90 44.32
C ASP A 779 22.25 24.15 44.67
N ASN A 780 22.02 25.03 43.69
CA ASN A 780 21.25 26.26 43.86
C ASN A 780 19.78 26.01 44.25
N ARG A 781 19.28 24.77 44.09
CA ARG A 781 17.95 24.33 44.54
C ARG A 781 17.98 23.71 45.94
N GLY A 782 19.14 23.71 46.61
CA GLY A 782 19.33 23.14 47.94
C GLY A 782 19.49 21.62 47.98
N ARG A 783 19.64 20.96 46.81
CA ARG A 783 19.75 19.49 46.70
C ARG A 783 21.18 19.05 46.94
N THR A 784 21.37 18.08 47.84
CA THR A 784 22.62 17.34 48.04
C THR A 784 22.69 16.13 47.10
N PRO A 785 23.87 15.52 46.87
CA PRO A 785 23.99 14.27 46.12
C PRO A 785 23.04 13.18 46.63
N LEU A 786 22.93 13.02 47.95
CA LEU A 786 22.02 12.06 48.58
C LEU A 786 20.55 12.33 48.22
N SER A 787 20.13 13.60 48.28
CA SER A 787 18.74 13.97 47.94
C SER A 787 18.44 13.78 46.45
N SER A 788 19.42 14.01 45.56
CA SER A 788 19.27 13.79 44.12
C SER A 788 19.19 12.30 43.77
N ALA A 789 20.02 11.45 44.39
CA ALA A 789 19.93 9.99 44.24
C ALA A 789 18.60 9.44 44.78
N ALA A 790 18.17 9.91 45.95
CA ALA A 790 16.91 9.49 46.56
C ALA A 790 15.69 9.91 45.71
N LYS A 791 15.69 11.13 45.16
CA LYS A 791 14.62 11.63 44.29
C LYS A 791 14.45 10.78 43.02
N ASN A 792 15.55 10.32 42.44
CA ASN A 792 15.53 9.53 41.20
C ASN A 792 15.50 8.01 41.45
N GLY A 793 15.45 7.56 42.69
CA GLY A 793 15.29 6.14 43.05
C GLY A 793 16.58 5.30 42.92
N HIS A 794 17.75 5.92 42.99
CA HIS A 794 19.04 5.22 42.85
C HIS A 794 19.51 4.63 44.18
N GLU A 795 18.87 3.53 44.61
CA GLU A 795 19.02 2.91 45.94
C GLU A 795 20.46 2.58 46.34
N ALA A 796 21.26 2.03 45.42
CA ALA A 796 22.66 1.69 45.69
C ALA A 796 23.51 2.93 46.00
N ILE A 797 23.29 4.03 45.27
CA ILE A 797 23.95 5.32 45.52
C ILE A 797 23.49 5.92 46.85
N VAL A 798 22.21 5.78 47.17
CA VAL A 798 21.69 6.21 48.48
C VAL A 798 22.40 5.43 49.60
N SER A 799 22.59 4.11 49.49
CA SER A 799 23.35 3.34 50.47
C SER A 799 24.80 3.82 50.57
N MET A 800 25.52 3.94 49.45
CA MET A 800 26.92 4.38 49.42
C MET A 800 27.11 5.78 50.04
N LEU A 801 26.20 6.71 49.76
CA LEU A 801 26.24 8.07 50.32
C LEU A 801 25.72 8.12 51.77
N ALA A 802 24.78 7.25 52.15
CA ALA A 802 24.25 7.14 53.51
C ALA A 802 25.29 6.55 54.46
N GLU A 803 26.00 5.48 54.10
CA GLU A 803 27.08 4.88 54.90
C GLU A 803 28.18 5.89 55.23
N ARG A 804 28.51 6.78 54.27
CA ARG A 804 29.49 7.85 54.48
C ARG A 804 28.94 9.02 55.30
N ASN A 805 27.63 9.28 55.21
CA ASN A 805 26.92 10.29 56.00
C ASN A 805 26.42 9.75 57.36
N GLU A 806 26.48 8.44 57.65
CA GLU A 806 26.05 7.82 58.92
C GLU A 806 26.86 8.30 60.13
N LEU A 807 28.11 8.71 59.89
CA LEU A 807 28.95 9.43 60.85
C LEU A 807 28.42 10.85 61.19
N SER A 808 27.52 11.40 60.37
CA SER A 808 26.80 12.69 60.57
C SER A 808 25.30 12.50 60.82
N PHE A 809 24.76 11.28 60.65
CA PHE A 809 23.33 10.98 60.64
C PHE A 809 22.69 11.04 62.04
N GLN A 810 23.49 10.92 63.10
CA GLN A 810 23.05 11.14 64.48
C GLN A 810 22.58 12.60 64.73
N ASP A 811 23.13 13.58 64.01
CA ASP A 811 22.68 14.98 64.09
C ASP A 811 21.47 15.27 63.19
N LEU A 812 21.35 14.59 62.04
CA LEU A 812 20.18 14.69 61.15
C LEU A 812 18.92 14.00 61.72
N GLN A 813 19.09 12.94 62.53
CA GLN A 813 17.97 12.24 63.19
C GLN A 813 17.13 13.17 64.09
N ARG A 814 17.68 14.29 64.58
CA ARG A 814 16.93 15.29 65.36
C ARG A 814 16.12 16.27 64.50
N GLN A 815 16.42 16.42 63.22
CA GLN A 815 15.64 17.28 62.30
C GLN A 815 14.59 16.51 61.48
N ILE A 816 14.68 15.18 61.38
CA ILE A 816 13.74 14.31 60.64
C ILE A 816 12.41 14.08 61.40
N LEU A 817 12.25 14.62 62.61
CA LEU A 817 10.94 14.70 63.30
C LEU A 817 10.01 15.81 62.75
N ALA A 818 10.40 16.51 61.69
CA ALA A 818 9.53 17.41 60.94
C ALA A 818 9.19 16.83 59.55
N PRO A 819 7.91 16.79 59.13
CA PRO A 819 7.51 16.15 57.88
C PRO A 819 7.97 16.98 56.66
N PRO A 820 8.59 16.37 55.63
CA PRO A 820 9.08 17.08 54.47
C PRO A 820 7.97 17.32 53.43
N LYS A 821 7.91 18.55 52.91
CA LYS A 821 7.10 18.98 51.76
C LYS A 821 7.84 18.63 50.47
N HIS A 822 7.27 17.78 49.62
CA HIS A 822 7.32 17.82 48.14
C HIS A 822 6.59 16.57 47.60
N GLU A 823 5.26 16.68 47.43
CA GLU A 823 4.34 15.63 46.97
C GLU A 823 3.70 16.00 45.61
N GLU A 824 4.48 16.32 44.57
CA GLU A 824 3.91 16.78 43.29
C GLU A 824 3.61 15.67 42.27
N PHE A 825 4.00 14.40 42.51
CA PHE A 825 3.84 13.33 41.51
C PHE A 825 2.72 12.31 41.83
N LEU A 826 2.28 12.17 43.09
CA LEU A 826 1.18 11.29 43.46
C LEU A 826 -0.15 12.04 43.34
N ASN A 827 -0.98 11.67 42.38
CA ASN A 827 -2.33 12.20 42.27
C ASN A 827 -3.27 11.41 43.20
N ILE A 828 -3.31 11.82 44.47
CA ILE A 828 -4.17 11.19 45.48
C ILE A 828 -5.62 11.53 45.16
N ARG A 829 -6.45 10.48 45.04
CA ARG A 829 -7.89 10.58 44.79
C ARG A 829 -8.64 10.08 46.01
N ASP A 830 -9.76 10.73 46.30
CA ASP A 830 -10.64 10.40 47.42
C ASP A 830 -11.65 9.30 47.05
N GLU A 831 -12.48 8.92 48.03
CA GLU A 831 -13.52 7.91 47.90
C GLU A 831 -14.59 8.32 46.89
N ASP A 832 -15.03 9.58 46.94
CA ASP A 832 -16.06 10.14 46.03
C ASP A 832 -15.64 10.04 44.56
N TYR A 833 -14.36 10.26 44.26
CA TYR A 833 -13.84 10.07 42.91
C TYR A 833 -14.00 8.63 42.44
N PHE A 834 -13.63 7.65 43.26
CA PHE A 834 -13.71 6.24 42.87
C PHE A 834 -15.15 5.71 42.83
N ASP A 835 -16.02 6.18 43.72
CA ASP A 835 -17.48 5.96 43.64
C ASP A 835 -18.00 6.39 42.26
N HIS A 836 -17.72 7.63 41.86
CA HIS A 836 -18.16 8.15 40.56
C HIS A 836 -17.58 7.35 39.38
N ARG A 837 -16.30 6.96 39.43
CA ARG A 837 -15.65 6.18 38.38
C ARG A 837 -16.24 4.77 38.26
N CYS A 838 -16.53 4.12 39.38
CA CYS A 838 -17.23 2.82 39.43
C CYS A 838 -18.66 2.94 38.90
N GLN A 839 -19.39 4.00 39.24
CA GLN A 839 -20.71 4.29 38.70
C GLN A 839 -20.68 4.48 37.17
N GLN A 840 -19.71 5.23 36.64
CA GLN A 840 -19.51 5.40 35.19
C GLN A 840 -19.24 4.06 34.50
N LEU A 841 -18.33 3.24 35.04
CA LEU A 841 -18.00 1.93 34.50
C LEU A 841 -19.24 1.03 34.46
N PHE A 842 -19.99 0.97 35.55
CA PHE A 842 -21.21 0.17 35.64
C PHE A 842 -22.27 0.63 34.62
N SER A 843 -22.48 1.94 34.48
CA SER A 843 -23.39 2.52 33.50
C SER A 843 -23.00 2.17 32.06
N HIS A 844 -21.72 2.31 31.72
CA HIS A 844 -21.22 1.97 30.38
C HIS A 844 -21.37 0.47 30.08
N LEU A 845 -21.08 -0.39 31.06
CA LEU A 845 -21.25 -1.84 30.92
C LEU A 845 -22.72 -2.19 30.67
N ARG A 846 -23.66 -1.67 31.47
CA ARG A 846 -25.10 -1.89 31.28
C ARG A 846 -25.61 -1.37 29.93
N GLN A 847 -25.14 -0.20 29.48
CA GLN A 847 -25.52 0.32 28.17
C GLN A 847 -25.00 -0.55 27.04
N TRP A 848 -23.78 -1.08 27.18
CA TRP A 848 -23.22 -1.99 26.20
C TRP A 848 -23.97 -3.33 26.17
N THR A 849 -24.24 -3.95 27.32
CA THR A 849 -24.99 -5.22 27.38
C THR A 849 -26.43 -5.06 26.90
N LEU A 850 -27.06 -3.92 27.18
CA LEU A 850 -28.35 -3.55 26.60
C LEU A 850 -28.29 -3.51 25.07
N ARG A 851 -27.29 -2.84 24.48
CA ARG A 851 -27.12 -2.78 23.02
C ARG A 851 -26.84 -4.15 22.42
N PHE A 852 -25.94 -4.92 23.03
CA PHE A 852 -25.60 -6.29 22.63
C PHE A 852 -26.84 -7.18 22.58
N SER A 853 -27.64 -7.21 23.65
CA SER A 853 -28.90 -7.95 23.68
C SER A 853 -29.91 -7.43 22.67
N LYS A 854 -30.07 -6.10 22.53
CA LYS A 854 -31.09 -5.46 21.70
C LYS A 854 -30.89 -5.73 20.21
N PHE A 855 -29.64 -5.74 19.72
CA PHE A 855 -29.33 -6.08 18.33
C PHE A 855 -29.66 -7.53 17.98
N SER A 856 -29.86 -8.37 18.99
CA SER A 856 -30.20 -9.78 18.89
C SER A 856 -31.59 -10.09 19.48
N ASP A 857 -32.48 -9.10 19.61
CA ASP A 857 -33.84 -9.28 20.19
C ASP A 857 -34.73 -10.22 19.34
N MET A 858 -34.42 -10.40 18.06
CA MET A 858 -35.12 -11.34 17.17
C MET A 858 -34.59 -12.79 17.25
N ARG A 859 -33.53 -13.04 18.05
CA ARG A 859 -32.91 -14.36 18.22
C ARG A 859 -33.14 -14.88 19.64
N SER A 860 -33.42 -16.17 19.77
CA SER A 860 -33.41 -16.88 21.05
C SER A 860 -31.98 -17.04 21.53
N ALA A 861 -31.73 -16.81 22.83
CA ALA A 861 -30.46 -17.19 23.45
C ALA A 861 -30.41 -18.72 23.54
N LEU A 862 -29.21 -19.28 23.39
CA LEU A 862 -28.95 -20.69 23.65
C LEU A 862 -29.10 -20.97 25.14
N LEU A 863 -29.73 -22.10 25.45
CA LEU A 863 -29.91 -22.58 26.81
C LEU A 863 -28.66 -23.33 27.28
N THR A 864 -28.48 -23.48 28.60
CA THR A 864 -27.36 -24.23 29.20
C THR A 864 -27.21 -25.63 28.59
N SER A 865 -28.32 -26.31 28.29
CA SER A 865 -28.33 -27.63 27.61
C SER A 865 -27.85 -27.63 26.15
N GLU A 866 -27.82 -26.47 25.49
CA GLU A 866 -27.44 -26.31 24.07
C GLU A 866 -25.99 -25.80 23.91
N ILE A 867 -25.40 -25.27 24.99
CA ILE A 867 -24.04 -24.76 25.03
C ILE A 867 -23.06 -25.93 25.17
N ARG A 868 -22.03 -25.98 24.31
CA ARG A 868 -21.01 -27.06 24.33
C ARG A 868 -19.85 -26.81 25.30
N ASP A 869 -19.64 -25.55 25.67
CA ASP A 869 -18.50 -25.12 26.47
C ASP A 869 -18.86 -25.11 27.96
N GLN A 870 -18.23 -26.01 28.73
CA GLN A 870 -18.48 -26.15 30.16
C GLN A 870 -18.07 -24.89 30.94
N GLU A 871 -17.03 -24.16 30.52
CA GLU A 871 -16.61 -22.94 31.22
C GLU A 871 -17.66 -21.83 31.12
N VAL A 872 -18.37 -21.76 29.98
CA VAL A 872 -19.47 -20.82 29.79
C VAL A 872 -20.67 -21.21 30.65
N ILE A 873 -20.98 -22.50 30.78
CA ILE A 873 -22.04 -23.01 31.66
C ILE A 873 -21.71 -22.68 33.11
N ASP A 874 -20.49 -22.99 33.58
CA ASP A 874 -20.07 -22.71 34.94
C ASP A 874 -20.14 -21.20 35.25
N ARG A 875 -19.78 -20.33 34.29
CA ARG A 875 -19.92 -18.86 34.45
C ARG A 875 -21.37 -18.40 34.53
N LEU A 876 -22.30 -19.09 33.87
CA LEU A 876 -23.74 -18.78 33.95
C LEU A 876 -24.35 -19.24 35.27
N ASP A 877 -23.99 -20.43 35.74
CA ASP A 877 -24.48 -20.96 37.01
C ASP A 877 -23.98 -20.12 38.19
N ASN A 878 -22.72 -19.67 38.14
CA ASN A 878 -22.12 -18.81 39.17
C ASN A 878 -22.76 -17.42 39.29
N VAL A 879 -23.61 -17.01 38.35
CA VAL A 879 -24.29 -15.70 38.37
C VAL A 879 -25.55 -15.72 39.25
N ILE A 880 -26.20 -16.88 39.39
CA ILE A 880 -27.48 -17.00 40.09
C ILE A 880 -27.28 -17.47 41.53
N LEU A 881 -27.54 -16.58 42.49
CA LEU A 881 -27.31 -16.80 43.92
C LEU A 881 -28.50 -17.39 44.67
N ASP A 882 -29.70 -17.35 44.10
CA ASP A 882 -30.92 -17.83 44.75
C ASP A 882 -31.31 -19.26 44.34
N GLY A 883 -30.47 -19.93 43.54
CA GLY A 883 -30.69 -21.28 43.03
C GLY A 883 -31.78 -21.37 41.95
N SER A 884 -32.23 -20.25 41.39
CA SER A 884 -33.12 -20.25 40.23
C SER A 884 -32.42 -20.79 38.98
N ASP A 885 -33.18 -21.39 38.07
CA ASP A 885 -32.67 -21.82 36.77
C ASP A 885 -32.30 -20.61 35.87
N VAL A 886 -31.03 -20.50 35.49
CA VAL A 886 -30.50 -19.41 34.64
C VAL A 886 -31.18 -19.38 33.27
N ASP A 887 -31.64 -20.52 32.75
CA ASP A 887 -32.33 -20.63 31.46
C ASP A 887 -33.66 -19.87 31.45
N MET A 888 -34.31 -19.68 32.60
CA MET A 888 -35.51 -18.86 32.68
C MET A 888 -35.22 -17.40 32.32
N TYR A 889 -34.04 -16.90 32.70
CA TYR A 889 -33.61 -15.53 32.45
C TYR A 889 -33.10 -15.35 31.02
N LEU A 890 -32.38 -16.35 30.48
CA LEU A 890 -31.89 -16.32 29.10
C LEU A 890 -33.03 -16.29 28.05
N ARG A 891 -34.16 -16.94 28.35
CA ARG A 891 -35.36 -16.91 27.49
C ARG A 891 -36.05 -15.54 27.46
N ASP A 892 -35.96 -14.79 28.54
CA ASP A 892 -36.55 -13.45 28.62
C ASP A 892 -35.61 -12.40 28.02
N ARG A 893 -36.11 -11.66 27.02
CA ARG A 893 -35.30 -10.70 26.25
C ARG A 893 -34.80 -9.52 27.06
N VAL A 894 -35.44 -9.23 28.19
CA VAL A 894 -35.08 -8.15 29.11
C VAL A 894 -34.20 -8.70 30.23
N LEU A 895 -34.62 -9.79 30.89
CA LEU A 895 -33.91 -10.32 32.06
C LEU A 895 -32.54 -10.93 31.72
N ARG A 896 -32.33 -11.44 30.50
CA ARG A 896 -31.02 -11.94 30.05
C ARG A 896 -29.90 -10.90 30.11
N ARG A 897 -30.26 -9.61 30.05
CA ARG A 897 -29.30 -8.48 30.08
C ARG A 897 -28.60 -8.37 31.43
N ASP A 898 -29.29 -8.73 32.50
CA ASP A 898 -28.74 -8.73 33.86
C ASP A 898 -27.72 -9.86 34.03
N VAL A 899 -28.04 -11.04 33.50
CA VAL A 899 -27.11 -12.18 33.43
C VAL A 899 -25.86 -11.81 32.62
N PHE A 900 -26.01 -11.24 31.42
CA PHE A 900 -24.86 -10.82 30.60
C PHE A 900 -24.02 -9.72 31.27
N THR A 901 -24.65 -8.80 32.01
CA THR A 901 -23.94 -7.77 32.77
C THR A 901 -23.10 -8.38 33.88
N SER A 902 -23.66 -9.35 34.62
CA SER A 902 -22.94 -10.06 35.67
C SER A 902 -21.78 -10.90 35.11
N VAL A 903 -22.00 -11.67 34.04
CA VAL A 903 -20.93 -12.46 33.37
C VAL A 903 -19.78 -11.54 32.90
N ALA A 904 -20.10 -10.46 32.20
CA ALA A 904 -19.09 -9.54 31.70
C ALA A 904 -18.32 -8.86 32.85
N MET A 905 -19.00 -8.49 33.94
CA MET A 905 -18.35 -7.90 35.11
C MET A 905 -17.48 -8.91 35.87
N SER A 906 -17.90 -10.18 35.93
CA SER A 906 -17.11 -11.27 36.52
C SER A 906 -15.79 -11.48 35.75
N ILE A 907 -15.84 -11.48 34.42
CA ILE A 907 -14.64 -11.57 33.58
C ILE A 907 -13.76 -10.32 33.75
N LEU A 908 -14.34 -9.11 33.78
CA LEU A 908 -13.58 -7.89 34.07
C LEU A 908 -12.91 -7.96 35.45
N TRP A 909 -13.60 -8.46 36.47
CA TRP A 909 -13.00 -8.67 37.78
C TRP A 909 -11.81 -9.62 37.70
N GLU A 910 -12.02 -10.81 37.14
CA GLU A 910 -11.02 -11.88 37.03
C GLU A 910 -9.76 -11.44 36.28
N PHE A 911 -9.90 -10.76 35.14
CA PHE A 911 -8.78 -10.43 34.28
C PHE A 911 -8.18 -9.05 34.54
N VAL A 912 -8.97 -8.08 35.00
CA VAL A 912 -8.55 -6.68 35.17
C VAL A 912 -8.28 -6.33 36.64
N PHE A 913 -9.23 -6.60 37.53
CA PHE A 913 -9.15 -6.11 38.92
C PHE A 913 -8.34 -7.01 39.87
N THR A 914 -8.18 -8.31 39.56
CA THR A 914 -7.29 -9.21 40.34
C THR A 914 -5.80 -8.94 40.12
N ARG A 915 -5.44 -8.21 39.06
CA ARG A 915 -4.05 -7.96 38.70
C ARG A 915 -3.42 -6.96 39.65
N TYR A 916 -2.14 -7.19 39.95
CA TYR A 916 -1.33 -6.27 40.78
C TYR A 916 -1.16 -4.92 40.09
N LEU A 917 -0.80 -4.95 38.81
CA LEU A 917 -0.94 -3.86 37.84
C LEU A 917 -1.27 -4.50 36.48
N PHE A 918 -2.32 -4.02 35.81
CA PHE A 918 -2.73 -4.54 34.51
C PHE A 918 -1.72 -4.16 33.41
N GLY A 919 -1.43 -5.06 32.48
CA GLY A 919 -0.42 -4.87 31.43
C GLY A 919 1.03 -5.13 31.84
N LEU A 920 1.28 -5.57 33.08
CA LEU A 920 2.58 -6.14 33.46
C LEU A 920 2.65 -7.64 33.18
N ASP A 921 3.78 -8.07 32.64
CA ASP A 921 4.13 -9.47 32.46
C ASP A 921 4.21 -10.22 33.80
N ARG A 922 4.12 -11.55 33.72
CA ARG A 922 4.05 -12.41 34.90
C ARG A 922 5.31 -12.33 35.77
N GLU A 923 6.48 -12.20 35.15
CA GLU A 923 7.77 -12.24 35.84
C GLU A 923 7.98 -10.95 36.64
N THR A 924 7.80 -9.78 36.01
CA THR A 924 7.91 -8.47 36.68
C THR A 924 6.90 -8.34 37.83
N ARG A 925 5.68 -8.85 37.64
CA ARG A 925 4.66 -8.89 38.70
C ARG A 925 5.10 -9.71 39.91
N GLN A 926 5.69 -10.89 39.68
CA GLN A 926 6.16 -11.75 40.76
C GLN A 926 7.33 -11.11 41.51
N LYS A 927 8.24 -10.46 40.80
CA LYS A 927 9.36 -9.70 41.40
C LYS A 927 8.85 -8.56 42.29
N LEU A 928 7.93 -7.73 41.80
CA LEU A 928 7.35 -6.63 42.58
C LEU A 928 6.62 -7.11 43.83
N LYS A 929 5.81 -8.16 43.72
CA LYS A 929 5.17 -8.79 44.90
C LYS A 929 6.19 -9.35 45.89
N GLY A 930 7.28 -9.91 45.39
CA GLY A 930 8.39 -10.39 46.21
C GLY A 930 9.06 -9.26 46.98
N LEU A 931 9.35 -8.15 46.30
CA LEU A 931 9.96 -6.95 46.89
C LEU A 931 9.05 -6.33 47.96
N GLU A 932 7.77 -6.14 47.68
CA GLU A 932 6.81 -5.60 48.65
C GLU A 932 6.77 -6.43 49.95
N LYS A 933 6.85 -7.76 49.83
CA LYS A 933 6.87 -8.68 50.96
C LYS A 933 8.17 -8.63 51.76
N GLN A 934 9.27 -8.21 51.15
CA GLN A 934 10.58 -8.09 51.80
C GLN A 934 10.78 -6.73 52.50
N LEU A 935 9.93 -5.74 52.23
CA LEU A 935 10.00 -4.43 52.88
C LEU A 935 9.60 -4.53 54.36
N VAL A 936 10.46 -4.01 55.23
CA VAL A 936 10.24 -3.93 56.68
C VAL A 936 10.04 -2.46 57.06
N GLY A 937 8.85 -2.09 57.54
CA GLY A 937 8.52 -0.71 57.91
C GLY A 937 7.07 -0.56 58.37
N PRO A 938 6.65 0.65 58.82
CA PRO A 938 5.25 0.89 59.14
C PRO A 938 4.37 0.67 57.89
N PRO A 939 3.14 0.13 58.01
CA PRO A 939 2.27 -0.16 56.87
C PRO A 939 2.07 1.01 55.91
N SER A 940 2.06 2.24 56.44
CA SER A 940 1.95 3.48 55.66
C SER A 940 3.15 3.73 54.74
N ALA A 941 4.36 3.30 55.12
CA ALA A 941 5.55 3.41 54.29
C ALA A 941 5.54 2.37 53.15
N ILE A 942 5.10 1.14 53.43
CA ILE A 942 4.97 0.07 52.41
C ILE A 942 3.91 0.46 51.38
N ARG A 943 2.75 0.93 51.85
CA ARG A 943 1.68 1.45 50.99
C ARG A 943 2.12 2.63 50.13
N ARG A 944 2.91 3.56 50.68
CA ARG A 944 3.48 4.69 49.95
C ARG A 944 4.49 4.24 48.88
N TRP A 945 5.33 3.26 49.20
CA TRP A 945 6.26 2.66 48.25
C TRP A 945 5.49 2.00 47.09
N ARG A 946 4.44 1.24 47.39
CA ARG A 946 3.56 0.60 46.40
C ARG A 946 2.95 1.64 45.47
N ALA A 947 2.29 2.66 46.03
CA ALA A 947 1.64 3.73 45.28
C ALA A 947 2.62 4.45 44.32
N THR A 948 3.80 4.80 44.83
CA THR A 948 4.85 5.46 44.05
C THR A 948 5.35 4.58 42.90
N THR A 949 5.69 3.33 43.22
CA THR A 949 6.24 2.37 42.26
C THR A 949 5.24 2.08 41.14
N LEU A 950 3.99 1.81 41.48
CA LEU A 950 2.96 1.49 40.50
C LEU A 950 2.59 2.71 39.64
N THR A 951 2.55 3.91 40.22
CA THR A 951 2.33 5.16 39.46
C THR A 951 3.42 5.35 38.40
N LEU A 952 4.70 5.25 38.79
CA LEU A 952 5.83 5.41 37.89
C LEU A 952 5.87 4.34 36.78
N LEU A 953 5.57 3.09 37.12
CA LEU A 953 5.51 2.00 36.13
C LEU A 953 4.36 2.17 35.15
N SER A 954 3.20 2.66 35.61
CA SER A 954 2.04 2.86 34.76
C SER A 954 2.23 3.95 33.69
N ASN A 955 3.14 4.88 33.94
CA ASN A 955 3.48 5.98 33.04
C ASN A 955 4.51 5.62 31.95
N ARG A 956 5.07 4.40 31.97
CA ARG A 956 6.02 3.95 30.94
C ARG A 956 5.28 3.58 29.65
N ASP A 957 5.77 4.06 28.51
CA ASP A 957 5.17 3.78 27.19
C ASP A 957 5.07 2.29 26.89
N SER A 958 6.07 1.48 27.30
CA SER A 958 6.05 0.03 27.12
C SER A 958 4.89 -0.65 27.84
N VAL A 959 4.55 -0.18 29.05
CA VAL A 959 3.44 -0.70 29.85
C VAL A 959 2.11 -0.21 29.28
N GLN A 960 2.03 1.03 28.80
CA GLN A 960 0.82 1.55 28.14
C GLN A 960 0.45 0.75 26.89
N ASN A 961 1.43 0.46 26.02
CA ASN A 961 1.22 -0.34 24.82
C ASN A 961 0.75 -1.77 25.15
N GLN A 962 1.36 -2.40 26.16
CA GLN A 962 0.95 -3.74 26.60
C GLN A 962 -0.46 -3.74 27.20
N ARG A 963 -0.83 -2.71 27.97
CA ARG A 963 -2.18 -2.54 28.52
C ARG A 963 -3.23 -2.48 27.42
N ASP A 964 -2.99 -1.74 26.35
CA ASP A 964 -3.92 -1.63 25.23
C ASP A 964 -4.08 -2.95 24.48
N HIS A 965 -3.01 -3.76 24.38
CA HIS A 965 -3.07 -5.10 23.80
C HIS A 965 -3.88 -6.06 24.68
N ASP A 966 -3.53 -6.15 25.97
CA ASP A 966 -4.21 -7.02 26.94
C ASP A 966 -5.68 -6.63 27.11
N ALA A 967 -6.02 -5.33 27.07
CA ALA A 967 -7.40 -4.85 27.14
C ALA A 967 -8.23 -5.35 25.95
N ARG A 968 -7.67 -5.36 24.73
CA ARG A 968 -8.37 -5.93 23.56
C ARG A 968 -8.62 -7.42 23.73
N ALA A 969 -7.65 -8.16 24.23
CA ALA A 969 -7.81 -9.60 24.48
C ALA A 969 -8.94 -9.88 25.49
N VAL A 970 -9.03 -9.10 26.58
CA VAL A 970 -10.12 -9.24 27.55
C VAL A 970 -11.48 -8.90 26.93
N SER A 971 -11.56 -7.85 26.10
CA SER A 971 -12.80 -7.54 25.37
C SER A 971 -13.23 -8.67 24.44
N GLU A 972 -12.28 -9.30 23.77
CA GLU A 972 -12.55 -10.41 22.86
C GLU A 972 -13.04 -11.65 23.61
N ILE A 973 -12.46 -11.97 24.78
CA ILE A 973 -12.94 -13.04 25.66
C ILE A 973 -14.39 -12.79 26.07
N ILE A 974 -14.70 -11.60 26.61
CA ILE A 974 -16.07 -11.24 27.02
C ILE A 974 -17.04 -11.36 25.84
N PHE A 975 -16.65 -10.87 24.66
CA PHE A 975 -17.47 -10.92 23.47
C PHE A 975 -17.72 -12.36 23.01
N GLN A 976 -16.70 -13.21 22.98
CA GLN A 976 -16.80 -14.61 22.58
C GLN A 976 -17.67 -15.41 23.56
N THR A 977 -17.50 -15.22 24.88
CA THR A 977 -18.34 -15.86 25.91
C THR A 977 -19.81 -15.50 25.72
N LEU A 978 -20.13 -14.22 25.47
CA LEU A 978 -21.52 -13.80 25.26
C LEU A 978 -22.06 -14.22 23.88
N CYS A 979 -21.24 -14.25 22.83
CA CYS A 979 -21.63 -14.73 21.50
C CYS A 979 -21.92 -16.24 21.49
N ALA A 980 -21.24 -17.02 22.34
CA ALA A 980 -21.53 -18.44 22.53
C ALA A 980 -22.95 -18.67 23.08
N ILE A 981 -23.55 -17.67 23.73
CA ILE A 981 -24.92 -17.73 24.27
C ILE A 981 -25.91 -17.05 23.30
N LEU A 982 -25.57 -15.88 22.77
CA LEU A 982 -26.43 -15.09 21.89
C LEU A 982 -25.60 -14.48 20.75
N PRO A 983 -25.49 -15.15 19.60
CA PRO A 983 -24.67 -14.66 18.48
C PRO A 983 -25.33 -13.44 17.83
N PRO A 984 -24.65 -12.28 17.75
CA PRO A 984 -25.16 -11.09 17.08
C PRO A 984 -25.13 -11.23 15.54
N PRO A 985 -25.79 -10.31 14.80
CA PRO A 985 -25.65 -10.24 13.35
C PRO A 985 -24.21 -9.85 12.93
N SER A 986 -23.63 -10.56 11.95
CA SER A 986 -22.21 -10.42 11.57
C SER A 986 -21.79 -9.00 11.17
N TYR A 987 -22.72 -8.19 10.64
CA TYR A 987 -22.43 -6.80 10.27
C TYR A 987 -22.28 -5.85 11.48
N LEU A 988 -22.73 -6.23 12.68
CA LEU A 988 -22.64 -5.43 13.92
C LEU A 988 -21.52 -5.88 14.87
N GLU A 989 -20.88 -7.02 14.60
CA GLU A 989 -19.83 -7.59 15.45
C GLU A 989 -18.69 -6.59 15.71
N SER A 990 -18.19 -5.95 14.64
CA SER A 990 -17.10 -4.97 14.75
C SER A 990 -17.49 -3.77 15.63
N GLN A 991 -18.73 -3.28 15.51
CA GLN A 991 -19.21 -2.16 16.33
C GLN A 991 -19.37 -2.55 17.80
N LEU A 992 -19.86 -3.77 18.06
CA LEU A 992 -20.03 -4.28 19.42
C LEU A 992 -18.68 -4.54 20.10
N VAL A 993 -17.72 -5.16 19.42
CA VAL A 993 -16.35 -5.36 19.94
C VAL A 993 -15.67 -4.03 20.23
N SER A 994 -15.79 -3.04 19.32
CA SER A 994 -15.25 -1.69 19.54
C SER A 994 -15.89 -0.99 20.73
N GLY A 995 -17.21 -1.10 20.88
CA GLY A 995 -17.93 -0.59 22.05
C GLY A 995 -17.49 -1.25 23.36
N LEU A 996 -17.27 -2.56 23.33
CA LEU A 996 -16.82 -3.32 24.51
C LEU A 996 -15.39 -2.95 24.89
N TRP A 997 -14.53 -2.75 23.90
CA TRP A 997 -13.16 -2.28 24.13
C TRP A 997 -13.10 -0.96 24.90
N GLN A 998 -14.02 -0.02 24.63
CA GLN A 998 -14.12 1.21 25.43
C GLN A 998 -14.51 0.95 26.89
N VAL A 999 -15.42 0.00 27.14
CA VAL A 999 -15.80 -0.41 28.49
C VAL A 999 -14.63 -1.05 29.22
N THR A 1000 -13.93 -1.98 28.56
CA THR A 1000 -12.74 -2.64 29.12
C THR A 1000 -11.62 -1.66 29.39
N LYS A 1001 -11.36 -0.70 28.49
CA LYS A 1001 -10.38 0.37 28.69
C LYS A 1001 -10.69 1.18 29.95
N LYS A 1002 -11.96 1.55 30.16
CA LYS A 1002 -12.40 2.26 31.37
C LYS A 1002 -12.15 1.42 32.63
N ALA A 1003 -12.44 0.12 32.59
CA ALA A 1003 -12.15 -0.78 33.72
C ALA A 1003 -10.64 -0.84 34.03
N VAL A 1004 -9.80 -0.91 33.00
CA VAL A 1004 -8.34 -0.92 33.12
C VAL A 1004 -7.80 0.39 33.70
N GLU A 1005 -8.36 1.53 33.29
CA GLU A 1005 -8.02 2.84 33.88
C GLU A 1005 -8.33 2.88 35.37
N VAL A 1006 -9.57 2.51 35.75
CA VAL A 1006 -10.00 2.52 37.16
C VAL A 1006 -9.15 1.56 38.01
N SER A 1007 -8.86 0.36 37.50
CA SER A 1007 -7.98 -0.61 38.19
C SER A 1007 -6.59 -0.02 38.44
N VAL A 1008 -5.97 0.63 37.45
CA VAL A 1008 -4.64 1.24 37.62
C VAL A 1008 -4.67 2.45 38.55
N GLU A 1009 -5.69 3.30 38.44
CA GLU A 1009 -5.88 4.45 39.34
C GLU A 1009 -6.02 4.00 40.80
N MET A 1010 -6.81 2.95 41.06
CA MET A 1010 -7.01 2.34 42.38
C MET A 1010 -5.71 1.76 42.95
N ARG A 1011 -4.94 1.02 42.14
CA ARG A 1011 -3.67 0.39 42.56
C ARG A 1011 -2.57 1.41 42.84
N SER A 1012 -2.67 2.61 42.27
CA SER A 1012 -1.69 3.69 42.41
C SER A 1012 -1.95 4.61 43.60
N GLN A 1013 -3.01 4.36 44.39
CA GLN A 1013 -3.30 5.11 45.61
C GLN A 1013 -2.49 4.62 46.81
N LYS A 1014 -2.26 5.51 47.79
CA LYS A 1014 -1.67 5.17 49.08
C LYS A 1014 -2.61 4.26 49.88
N ALA A 1015 -3.91 4.57 49.90
CA ALA A 1015 -4.92 3.65 50.40
C ALA A 1015 -5.07 2.43 49.47
N GLU A 1016 -5.45 1.28 50.03
CA GLU A 1016 -5.65 0.07 49.24
C GLU A 1016 -7.09 -0.06 48.79
N TYR A 1017 -7.36 0.30 47.54
CA TYR A 1017 -8.65 0.08 46.90
C TYR A 1017 -8.73 -1.33 46.33
N MET A 1018 -9.82 -2.04 46.63
CA MET A 1018 -10.05 -3.42 46.24
C MET A 1018 -11.46 -3.59 45.71
N VAL A 1019 -11.58 -4.15 44.50
CA VAL A 1019 -12.84 -4.71 44.02
C VAL A 1019 -12.90 -6.15 44.49
N LEU A 1020 -13.80 -6.43 45.43
CA LEU A 1020 -13.96 -7.76 45.99
C LEU A 1020 -14.49 -8.75 44.95
N PRO A 1021 -14.20 -10.06 45.12
CA PRO A 1021 -14.81 -11.09 44.28
C PRO A 1021 -16.33 -10.92 44.22
N PRO A 1022 -16.95 -11.03 43.01
CA PRO A 1022 -18.39 -11.20 42.92
C PRO A 1022 -18.81 -12.38 43.81
N LEU A 1023 -19.90 -12.21 44.55
CA LEU A 1023 -20.46 -13.30 45.34
C LEU A 1023 -20.88 -14.43 44.40
N GLN A 1024 -20.63 -15.67 44.82
CA GLN A 1024 -20.94 -16.89 44.08
C GLN A 1024 -21.85 -17.78 44.94
N PRO A 1025 -22.68 -18.63 44.31
CA PRO A 1025 -23.51 -19.59 45.03
C PRO A 1025 -22.63 -20.66 45.68
N GLU A 1026 -22.90 -20.95 46.95
CA GLU A 1026 -22.26 -22.07 47.65
C GLU A 1026 -23.15 -23.30 47.52
N TYR A 1027 -22.61 -24.42 47.03
CA TYR A 1027 -23.31 -25.69 46.94
C TYR A 1027 -22.76 -26.68 47.98
N ASP A 1028 -23.64 -27.48 48.56
CA ASP A 1028 -23.26 -28.55 49.48
C ASP A 1028 -22.72 -29.77 48.71
N SER A 1029 -22.26 -30.78 49.44
CA SER A 1029 -21.72 -32.02 48.85
C SER A 1029 -22.76 -32.85 48.06
N ASN A 1030 -24.05 -32.51 48.12
CA ASN A 1030 -25.12 -33.14 47.34
C ASN A 1030 -25.44 -32.34 46.07
N GLY A 1031 -24.83 -31.17 45.86
CA GLY A 1031 -25.10 -30.27 44.74
C GLY A 1031 -26.30 -29.35 44.95
N ASP A 1032 -26.86 -29.30 46.16
CA ASP A 1032 -27.93 -28.38 46.52
C ASP A 1032 -27.35 -27.07 47.05
N LEU A 1033 -28.05 -25.95 46.85
CA LEU A 1033 -27.59 -24.64 47.31
C LEU A 1033 -27.48 -24.62 48.85
N ALA A 1034 -26.27 -24.46 49.37
CA ALA A 1034 -25.95 -24.55 50.78
C ALA A 1034 -26.45 -23.34 51.58
N ASN A 1035 -26.28 -22.12 51.05
CA ASN A 1035 -26.61 -20.88 51.75
C ASN A 1035 -27.16 -19.81 50.78
N LEU A 1036 -28.25 -19.14 51.18
CA LEU A 1036 -28.79 -17.98 50.47
C LEU A 1036 -28.18 -16.69 51.02
N VAL A 1037 -27.66 -15.84 50.13
CA VAL A 1037 -27.09 -14.54 50.49
C VAL A 1037 -28.20 -13.55 50.87
N SER A 1038 -28.22 -13.07 52.11
CA SER A 1038 -29.13 -12.00 52.54
C SER A 1038 -28.67 -10.62 52.05
N PHE A 1039 -29.63 -9.76 51.70
CA PHE A 1039 -29.39 -8.37 51.34
C PHE A 1039 -28.97 -7.57 52.58
N ASN A 1040 -27.91 -6.76 52.43
CA ASN A 1040 -27.38 -5.89 53.48
C ASN A 1040 -27.28 -4.45 52.95
N ALA A 1041 -28.05 -3.51 53.52
CA ALA A 1041 -28.16 -2.16 52.99
C ALA A 1041 -26.87 -1.34 53.15
N ALA A 1042 -25.98 -1.71 54.07
CA ALA A 1042 -24.69 -1.06 54.24
C ALA A 1042 -23.67 -1.46 53.15
N LEU A 1043 -23.84 -2.64 52.55
CA LEU A 1043 -22.88 -3.21 51.59
C LEU A 1043 -23.44 -3.30 50.17
N MET A 1044 -24.77 -3.18 49.99
CA MET A 1044 -25.44 -3.49 48.73
C MET A 1044 -26.52 -2.46 48.38
N ASN A 1045 -26.67 -2.22 47.07
CA ASN A 1045 -27.71 -1.39 46.47
C ASN A 1045 -28.56 -2.22 45.52
N GLU A 1046 -29.88 -2.15 45.67
CA GLU A 1046 -30.83 -2.78 44.74
C GLU A 1046 -30.93 -1.98 43.43
N ARG A 1047 -30.99 -2.67 42.27
CA ARG A 1047 -30.99 -2.06 40.93
C ARG A 1047 -32.11 -2.52 39.99
N GLY A 1048 -33.15 -3.14 40.52
CA GLY A 1048 -34.31 -3.58 39.75
C GLY A 1048 -35.14 -2.41 39.24
N ASP A 1049 -35.73 -2.56 38.05
CA ASP A 1049 -36.62 -1.56 37.43
C ASP A 1049 -37.95 -1.35 38.19
N SER A 1050 -38.16 -2.06 39.31
CA SER A 1050 -39.35 -2.04 40.16
C SER A 1050 -39.03 -1.80 41.64
N ALA A 1051 -37.95 -1.06 41.95
CA ALA A 1051 -37.60 -0.69 43.33
C ALA A 1051 -38.70 0.19 43.96
N THR A 1052 -39.67 -0.46 44.61
CA THR A 1052 -40.75 0.18 45.37
C THR A 1052 -40.40 0.33 46.85
N LEU A 1053 -39.35 -0.36 47.29
CA LEU A 1053 -38.84 -0.37 48.67
C LEU A 1053 -37.43 0.24 48.71
N THR A 1054 -37.10 0.86 49.84
CA THR A 1054 -35.76 1.34 50.17
C THR A 1054 -34.82 0.17 50.52
N ASN A 1055 -33.50 0.38 50.43
CA ASN A 1055 -32.53 -0.67 50.75
C ASN A 1055 -32.69 -1.17 52.20
N GLU A 1056 -32.99 -0.27 53.14
CA GLU A 1056 -33.23 -0.59 54.55
C GLU A 1056 -34.48 -1.47 54.73
N GLU A 1057 -35.51 -1.25 53.91
CA GLU A 1057 -36.72 -2.10 53.91
C GLU A 1057 -36.46 -3.49 53.32
N TYR A 1058 -35.56 -3.63 52.35
CA TYR A 1058 -35.15 -4.93 51.83
C TYR A 1058 -34.37 -5.74 52.86
N GLU A 1059 -33.50 -5.11 53.63
CA GLU A 1059 -32.76 -5.74 54.75
C GLU A 1059 -33.71 -6.12 55.89
N ALA A 1060 -34.63 -5.22 56.28
CA ALA A 1060 -35.63 -5.51 57.31
C ALA A 1060 -36.54 -6.70 56.95
N GLN A 1061 -36.68 -7.02 55.66
CA GLN A 1061 -37.45 -8.14 55.15
C GLN A 1061 -36.64 -9.43 54.95
N ASP A 1062 -35.36 -9.46 55.35
CA ASP A 1062 -34.40 -10.57 55.09
C ASP A 1062 -34.43 -11.05 53.63
N SER A 1063 -34.49 -10.08 52.71
CA SER A 1063 -34.62 -10.37 51.29
C SER A 1063 -33.34 -11.04 50.76
N LYS A 1064 -33.46 -12.01 49.86
CA LYS A 1064 -32.31 -12.76 49.33
C LYS A 1064 -31.81 -12.16 48.03
N VAL A 1065 -30.48 -12.09 47.87
CA VAL A 1065 -29.83 -11.61 46.66
C VAL A 1065 -29.89 -12.69 45.59
N ARG A 1066 -30.21 -12.28 44.37
CA ARG A 1066 -30.34 -13.16 43.20
C ARG A 1066 -29.15 -13.05 42.24
N ILE A 1067 -28.76 -11.83 41.87
CA ILE A 1067 -27.68 -11.57 40.91
C ILE A 1067 -26.85 -10.40 41.42
N VAL A 1068 -25.52 -10.52 41.33
CA VAL A 1068 -24.59 -9.40 41.52
C VAL A 1068 -24.23 -8.82 40.15
N LEU A 1069 -24.64 -7.58 39.89
CA LEU A 1069 -24.35 -6.87 38.65
C LEU A 1069 -23.02 -6.11 38.71
N PHE A 1070 -22.62 -5.68 39.90
CA PHE A 1070 -21.32 -5.05 40.13
C PHE A 1070 -20.81 -5.40 41.55
N PRO A 1071 -19.56 -5.84 41.72
CA PRO A 1071 -19.02 -6.24 43.03
C PRO A 1071 -18.81 -5.08 43.99
N LEU A 1072 -18.70 -5.40 45.28
CA LEU A 1072 -18.38 -4.43 46.33
C LEU A 1072 -16.95 -3.87 46.16
N VAL A 1073 -16.81 -2.55 46.26
CA VAL A 1073 -15.51 -1.87 46.25
C VAL A 1073 -15.24 -1.29 47.63
N VAL A 1074 -14.11 -1.66 48.20
CA VAL A 1074 -13.65 -1.20 49.52
C VAL A 1074 -12.31 -0.50 49.43
N LYS A 1075 -12.06 0.40 50.37
CA LYS A 1075 -10.79 1.07 50.60
C LYS A 1075 -10.28 0.68 51.98
N LYS A 1076 -9.00 0.33 52.07
CA LYS A 1076 -8.32 0.03 53.33
C LYS A 1076 -7.23 1.05 53.64
N GLY A 1077 -7.32 1.66 54.82
CA GLY A 1077 -6.46 2.75 55.27
C GLY A 1077 -6.85 4.12 54.72
N GLY A 1078 -6.43 5.18 55.40
CA GLY A 1078 -6.67 6.58 55.04
C GLY A 1078 -5.90 7.02 53.79
N ASP A 1079 -6.22 8.20 53.27
CA ASP A 1079 -5.63 8.75 52.04
C ASP A 1079 -4.10 8.91 52.11
N TYR A 1080 -3.56 9.01 53.33
CA TYR A 1080 -2.12 9.11 53.58
C TYR A 1080 -1.45 7.75 53.84
N GLY A 1081 -2.23 6.65 53.78
CA GLY A 1081 -1.80 5.27 53.99
C GLY A 1081 -1.78 4.83 55.46
N ASP A 1082 -2.29 5.66 56.36
CA ASP A 1082 -2.38 5.44 57.80
C ASP A 1082 -3.67 4.70 58.22
N GLY A 1083 -3.61 3.94 59.32
CA GLY A 1083 -4.74 3.13 59.79
C GLY A 1083 -5.04 1.89 58.95
N ASP A 1084 -5.93 1.04 59.43
CA ASP A 1084 -6.37 -0.19 58.76
C ASP A 1084 -7.89 -0.26 58.57
N ASP A 1085 -8.57 0.87 58.75
CA ASP A 1085 -10.02 0.97 58.63
C ASP A 1085 -10.46 0.64 57.20
N GLU A 1086 -11.54 -0.14 57.09
CA GLU A 1086 -12.13 -0.54 55.82
C GLU A 1086 -13.41 0.27 55.58
N ILE A 1087 -13.42 1.02 54.47
CA ILE A 1087 -14.51 1.90 54.07
C ILE A 1087 -15.12 1.37 52.78
N VAL A 1088 -16.45 1.32 52.72
CA VAL A 1088 -17.18 0.99 51.49
C VAL A 1088 -17.14 2.20 50.56
N VAL A 1089 -16.51 2.04 49.40
CA VAL A 1089 -16.37 3.10 48.39
C VAL A 1089 -17.53 3.04 47.41
N TYR A 1090 -17.86 1.85 46.92
CA TYR A 1090 -18.98 1.64 46.02
C TYR A 1090 -19.70 0.35 46.43
N PRO A 1091 -20.92 0.43 46.99
CA PRO A 1091 -21.70 -0.73 47.41
C PRO A 1091 -21.93 -1.70 46.23
N ALA A 1092 -22.02 -3.00 46.51
CA ALA A 1092 -22.34 -3.98 45.47
C ALA A 1092 -23.70 -3.65 44.84
N GLN A 1093 -23.79 -3.76 43.52
CA GLN A 1093 -25.04 -3.48 42.79
C GLN A 1093 -25.71 -4.82 42.52
N VAL A 1094 -26.89 -5.04 43.09
CA VAL A 1094 -27.52 -6.36 43.13
C VAL A 1094 -29.00 -6.33 42.72
N LEU A 1095 -29.52 -7.50 42.36
CA LEU A 1095 -30.95 -7.73 42.16
C LEU A 1095 -31.47 -8.68 43.24
N VAL A 1096 -32.59 -8.35 43.86
CA VAL A 1096 -33.19 -9.14 44.94
C VAL A 1096 -34.21 -10.15 44.38
N ALA A 1097 -34.34 -11.32 45.00
CA ALA A 1097 -35.31 -12.36 44.63
C ALA A 1097 -36.76 -11.91 44.94
N PRO A 1098 -37.78 -12.27 44.13
CA PRO A 1098 -39.16 -11.88 44.39
C PRO A 1098 -39.70 -12.71 45.56
N LYS A 1099 -40.52 -12.12 46.44
CA LYS A 1099 -41.21 -12.87 47.51
C LYS A 1099 -42.08 -13.98 46.89
N ARG A 1100 -41.80 -15.24 47.23
CA ARG A 1100 -42.70 -16.36 46.93
C ARG A 1100 -44.04 -16.11 47.63
N SER A 1101 -45.08 -15.72 46.88
CA SER A 1101 -46.44 -15.69 47.39
C SER A 1101 -46.86 -17.10 47.77
N GLU A 1102 -47.19 -17.32 49.05
CA GLU A 1102 -47.91 -18.50 49.49
C GLU A 1102 -49.13 -18.70 48.57
N LYS A 1103 -49.22 -19.87 47.94
CA LYS A 1103 -50.46 -20.30 47.29
C LYS A 1103 -51.55 -20.23 48.36
N LYS A 1104 -52.48 -19.28 48.21
CA LYS A 1104 -53.79 -19.37 48.87
C LYS A 1104 -54.41 -20.70 48.49
N ASN A 1105 -54.51 -21.59 49.47
CA ASN A 1105 -55.53 -22.63 49.48
C ASN A 1105 -56.89 -21.94 49.29
N VAL A 1106 -57.54 -22.21 48.16
CA VAL A 1106 -58.98 -22.12 48.04
C VAL A 1106 -59.46 -23.54 47.79
N GLU A 1107 -59.94 -24.19 48.85
CA GLU A 1107 -60.76 -25.38 48.75
C GLU A 1107 -62.13 -25.01 48.17
N VAL A 1108 -62.44 -25.68 47.05
CA VAL A 1108 -63.72 -26.35 46.69
C VAL A 1108 -65.06 -25.59 46.82
N SER A 1109 -65.74 -25.40 45.68
CA SER A 1109 -67.15 -25.80 45.53
C SER A 1109 -67.54 -25.94 44.04
N SER A 1110 -67.86 -27.18 43.66
CA SER A 1110 -68.62 -27.68 42.49
C SER A 1110 -68.20 -27.31 41.07
#